data_AF-A0A674PQH4-F1
#
_entry.id   AF-A0A674PQH4-F1
#
_cell.length_a   1.000
_cell.length_b   1.000
_cell.length_c   1.000
_cell.angle_alpha   90.00
_cell.angle_beta   90.00
_cell.angle_gamma   90.00
#
_symmetry.space_group_name_H-M   'P 1'
#
loop_
_entity.id
_entity.type
_entity.pdbx_description
1 polymer ?
#
loop_
_entity_poly.entity_id
_entity_poly.type
_entity_poly.pdbx_seq_one_letter_code
_entity_poly.pdbx_strand_id
1 'polypeptide(L)'
;MAAHGDSLAPVYGNRDDATVSSQVTLSADTAPFFPARYSCAFPASDTEKQFFRCTERLRYLRPDSERLREELNLLFDQLLSESYNLSNEPSKNIQPENVCNLLTCASRLVPHSQEHMVIKLCQLIHHLLNQLKVILDEQTLDILVNYTTTALKVCSTWTHSDILLALSAVVYYKGPQCQRLLSDLLKEDGILLLYGSPSQPNDELRHVALTCMASICLRMPGQPPLDDHHRYAAFGLFLRTLQSPKPPNTDELFCCTVIQAALKGLQNCFSVGKWKFRGAEELGSTLASLKRLMFHGTPGVGVEWPAVLYPSPLPQYEGQTTPKSAEPPSDSSKDSAAVQGKTKGNKKKKARGKAKNPSAETSREDGEEDEREAGSVSQKVEPKLSAPSLYPSWKTISSDSEISDPEGSAQSKLRVYQGRVRQGALQCLLAVVKSTEKRVLYGYWSSFIPDSPAGGLPPLSLITVILKDPSPRVRACALQVLSAMLDGSHQFLAVAEDTAAPRTSYTPFSFLLATAVRELHRALSLALLAETSHQTLTQVIKCLAYLVANAPYHRLRPGLLSPLWKQMRPYLRHRDVNVRVTVLTLYGALVTTQAPLPEVQLLLQQPEGSTWAGSSTPGGSDWRQRDNLSSPAHKPVTSSQRGSCTHSPGVPQTPAEDGSLPWLMQLCASLITQPREDHSDSEGATQTGSLILEPLPVRLEALQVMCHLVRGYFSLVQANLCEIGQVSICCLKEAEPSIQLHGAKLIQELGTGIIKQYKAENNVPESIRVPLSQVVQFWSDILSGPLNGALQNNQQSRVQMSACDVLSSILPQAFEQLPYKTQMMCITVLLGVTYSENYLKTAAVRALGIYIMFPCLREDVMFVTDTANALLAALEDRCANVRLKAAWSLGNLTDTLRVNMASVGVEFQEELSDTLLLKMLQAATRASSDKDRVRSNAVRVLGNLLHFLRQSQLSHPTFQRPVEDAVRALVKTVQSDSVMKVRWNACYALGNAFRNPALSLGSAPWSSHAFSSLCLVVTSCKNFKVRIKSAAALAVPAERICYGDSERFISVWRSLATALQNSDDVNDFLEYRFSASLRHTLSQALLHLLSLSQAQELPALGVSLAGEEGESIREHVIKYMREGGGGGIMEQGEEDMGKESFTPQQRVGRLQQTLMRLKDLKTEGEGQSEQERGKAVVVQFLEDLLKACEEM
;
A
#
# COMPACT_ATOMS: atom_id res chain seq x y z
N MET A 1 57.51 -0.35 27.21
CA MET A 1 58.45 -1.36 26.67
C MET A 1 57.82 -1.96 25.42
N ALA A 2 58.54 -1.81 24.30
CA ALA A 2 58.51 -2.47 22.98
C ALA A 2 57.25 -3.22 22.47
N ALA A 3 56.94 -3.32 21.17
CA ALA A 3 57.29 -2.63 19.92
C ALA A 3 56.53 -3.34 18.76
N HIS A 4 56.23 -2.58 17.69
CA HIS A 4 56.08 -2.95 16.27
C HIS A 4 54.87 -3.76 15.72
N GLY A 5 54.30 -3.20 14.63
CA GLY A 5 53.75 -3.97 13.50
C GLY A 5 52.70 -3.25 12.65
N ASP A 6 53.11 -2.34 11.75
CA ASP A 6 52.28 -1.73 10.69
C ASP A 6 51.77 -2.75 9.64
N SER A 7 50.55 -2.56 9.13
CA SER A 7 50.24 -2.72 7.70
C SER A 7 48.90 -2.07 7.32
N LEU A 8 48.95 -1.25 6.26
CA LEU A 8 47.87 -0.51 5.61
C LEU A 8 47.03 -1.36 4.64
N ALA A 9 45.80 -0.87 4.40
CA ALA A 9 44.88 -1.03 3.25
C ALA A 9 43.74 -2.09 3.32
N PRO A 10 42.60 -1.91 2.62
CA PRO A 10 41.89 -0.68 2.23
C PRO A 10 40.37 -0.70 2.58
N VAL A 11 39.77 0.48 2.43
CA VAL A 11 38.35 0.83 2.55
C VAL A 11 37.44 -0.01 1.65
N TYR A 12 36.43 -0.66 2.23
CA TYR A 12 35.24 -1.15 1.52
C TYR A 12 34.00 -0.40 2.02
N GLY A 13 33.31 0.25 1.09
CA GLY A 13 32.10 1.02 1.33
C GLY A 13 30.89 0.14 1.65
N ASN A 14 30.22 0.45 2.76
CA ASN A 14 28.94 -0.10 3.15
C ASN A 14 27.83 0.36 2.20
N ARG A 15 27.14 -0.59 1.56
CA ARG A 15 25.78 -0.40 1.04
C ARG A 15 24.80 -1.12 1.97
N ASP A 16 24.18 -0.33 2.83
CA ASP A 16 22.98 -0.68 3.57
C ASP A 16 21.76 -0.66 2.62
N ASP A 17 21.14 -1.81 2.39
CA ASP A 17 19.75 -1.88 1.91
C ASP A 17 18.93 -2.71 2.89
N ALA A 18 18.17 -2.01 3.74
CA ALA A 18 17.26 -2.56 4.71
C ALA A 18 16.00 -3.09 4.01
N THR A 19 15.76 -4.40 4.11
CA THR A 19 14.56 -5.07 3.63
C THR A 19 13.35 -4.69 4.48
N VAL A 20 12.45 -3.89 3.90
CA VAL A 20 11.10 -3.67 4.40
C VAL A 20 10.31 -4.97 4.20
N SER A 21 9.94 -5.61 5.31
CA SER A 21 9.04 -6.77 5.34
C SER A 21 7.63 -6.37 4.86
N SER A 22 7.38 -6.46 3.55
CA SER A 22 6.03 -6.59 3.02
C SER A 22 5.62 -8.07 3.10
N GLN A 23 4.65 -8.40 3.95
CA GLN A 23 3.98 -9.70 3.90
C GLN A 23 3.23 -9.82 2.56
N VAL A 24 3.91 -10.38 1.56
CA VAL A 24 3.30 -10.86 0.32
C VAL A 24 2.82 -12.28 0.61
N THR A 25 1.51 -12.48 0.58
CA THR A 25 0.90 -13.80 0.58
C THR A 25 1.41 -14.60 -0.61
N LEU A 26 2.10 -15.70 -0.32
CA LEU A 26 2.67 -16.60 -1.31
C LEU A 26 1.55 -17.17 -2.20
N SER A 27 1.67 -16.94 -3.50
CA SER A 27 0.91 -17.68 -4.51
C SER A 27 1.34 -19.14 -4.42
N ALA A 28 0.40 -20.03 -4.08
CA ALA A 28 0.59 -21.47 -4.19
C ALA A 28 0.60 -21.87 -5.66
N ASP A 29 1.75 -21.68 -6.32
CA ASP A 29 2.13 -22.41 -7.52
C ASP A 29 3.66 -22.39 -7.59
N THR A 30 4.26 -23.58 -7.45
CA THR A 30 5.70 -23.91 -7.49
C THR A 30 6.55 -23.44 -6.28
N ALA A 31 6.57 -24.25 -5.22
CA ALA A 31 7.65 -24.23 -4.24
C ALA A 31 8.92 -24.84 -4.86
N PRO A 32 10.10 -24.18 -4.81
CA PRO A 32 11.37 -24.87 -5.02
C PRO A 32 11.65 -25.69 -3.77
N PHE A 33 11.73 -27.01 -3.95
CA PHE A 33 12.04 -27.97 -2.89
C PHE A 33 13.51 -27.77 -2.45
N PHE A 34 13.73 -27.47 -1.18
CA PHE A 34 15.05 -27.66 -0.55
C PHE A 34 15.08 -29.07 0.06
N PRO A 35 16.02 -29.95 -0.30
CA PRO A 35 16.15 -31.23 0.40
C PRO A 35 16.75 -30.97 1.79
N ALA A 36 15.95 -31.18 2.84
CA ALA A 36 16.48 -31.41 4.17
C ALA A 36 17.31 -32.70 4.16
N ARG A 37 18.56 -32.63 4.61
CA ARG A 37 19.42 -33.81 4.82
C ARG A 37 18.87 -34.65 5.98
N TYR A 38 18.01 -35.62 5.65
CA TYR A 38 17.71 -36.75 6.54
C TYR A 38 18.06 -38.04 5.80
N SER A 39 19.16 -38.66 6.22
CA SER A 39 19.59 -39.98 5.78
C SER A 39 18.76 -41.04 6.49
N CYS A 40 17.75 -41.60 5.82
CA CYS A 40 17.17 -42.88 6.18
C CYS A 40 17.26 -43.79 4.95
N ALA A 41 18.08 -44.84 5.04
CA ALA A 41 18.37 -45.75 3.93
C ALA A 41 17.15 -46.64 3.64
N PHE A 42 16.41 -46.32 2.58
CA PHE A 42 15.42 -47.22 1.98
C PHE A 42 16.10 -48.09 0.91
N PRO A 43 15.62 -49.33 0.67
CA PRO A 43 16.15 -50.17 -0.39
C PRO A 43 15.96 -49.50 -1.76
N ALA A 44 17.03 -49.44 -2.55
CA ALA A 44 17.01 -48.81 -3.87
C ALA A 44 16.02 -49.51 -4.82
N SER A 45 15.25 -48.72 -5.56
CA SER A 45 14.33 -49.25 -6.58
C SER A 45 15.11 -49.89 -7.73
N ASP A 46 14.47 -50.76 -8.51
CA ASP A 46 15.14 -51.42 -9.64
C ASP A 46 15.58 -50.41 -10.72
N THR A 47 14.82 -49.32 -10.91
CA THR A 47 15.20 -48.17 -11.74
C THR A 47 16.45 -47.45 -11.22
N GLU A 48 16.58 -47.29 -9.89
CA GLU A 48 17.78 -46.68 -9.28
C GLU A 48 19.01 -47.57 -9.46
N LYS A 49 18.88 -48.89 -9.24
CA LYS A 49 19.96 -49.85 -9.48
C LYS A 49 20.41 -49.84 -10.94
N GLN A 50 19.46 -49.77 -11.88
CA GLN A 50 19.74 -49.73 -13.30
C GLN A 50 20.46 -48.42 -13.69
N PHE A 51 20.07 -47.27 -13.11
CA PHE A 51 20.77 -46.00 -13.29
C PHE A 51 22.23 -46.09 -12.84
N PHE A 52 22.51 -46.58 -11.63
CA PHE A 52 23.88 -46.71 -11.12
C PHE A 52 24.70 -47.71 -11.94
N ARG A 53 24.11 -48.84 -12.36
CA ARG A 53 24.76 -49.83 -13.22
C ARG A 53 25.18 -49.25 -14.58
N CYS A 54 24.29 -48.47 -15.21
CA CYS A 54 24.59 -47.79 -16.47
C CYS A 54 25.66 -46.70 -16.27
N THR A 55 25.59 -45.95 -15.16
CA THR A 55 26.57 -44.92 -14.80
C THR A 55 27.97 -45.50 -14.62
N GLU A 56 28.10 -46.60 -13.87
CA GLU A 56 29.38 -47.28 -13.66
C GLU A 56 29.95 -47.80 -14.98
N ARG A 57 29.13 -48.49 -15.80
CA ARG A 57 29.56 -48.97 -17.12
C ARG A 57 30.05 -47.85 -18.02
N LEU A 58 29.35 -46.71 -18.03
CA LEU A 58 29.73 -45.52 -18.81
C LEU A 58 31.10 -44.97 -18.38
N ARG A 59 31.46 -45.02 -17.09
CA ARG A 59 32.76 -44.55 -16.57
C ARG A 59 33.95 -45.39 -17.03
N TYR A 60 33.74 -46.66 -17.35
CA TYR A 60 34.81 -47.57 -17.80
C TYR A 60 35.05 -47.53 -19.32
N LEU A 61 34.20 -46.84 -20.09
CA LEU A 61 34.36 -46.71 -21.54
C LEU A 61 35.50 -45.75 -21.90
N ARG A 62 36.29 -46.11 -22.91
CA ARG A 62 37.39 -45.27 -23.44
C ARG A 62 37.08 -44.81 -24.87
N PRO A 63 37.53 -43.59 -25.26
CA PRO A 63 37.30 -43.04 -26.61
C PRO A 63 37.81 -43.92 -27.76
N ASP A 64 38.86 -44.71 -27.54
CA ASP A 64 39.56 -45.49 -28.57
C ASP A 64 39.01 -46.92 -28.79
N SER A 65 37.85 -47.26 -28.20
CA SER A 65 37.25 -48.59 -28.35
C SER A 65 36.48 -48.74 -29.67
N GLU A 66 36.78 -49.78 -30.45
CA GLU A 66 36.09 -50.06 -31.73
C GLU A 66 34.57 -50.30 -31.56
N ARG A 67 34.12 -50.72 -30.37
CA ARG A 67 32.71 -50.98 -30.05
C ARG A 67 32.03 -49.85 -29.25
N LEU A 68 32.73 -48.72 -29.04
CA LEU A 68 32.25 -47.63 -28.19
C LEU A 68 30.85 -47.14 -28.59
N ARG A 69 30.59 -47.00 -29.89
CA ARG A 69 29.31 -46.50 -30.41
C ARG A 69 28.14 -47.43 -30.07
N GLU A 70 28.35 -48.74 -30.22
CA GLU A 70 27.32 -49.75 -29.94
C GLU A 70 27.02 -49.82 -28.44
N GLU A 71 28.07 -49.77 -27.61
CA GLU A 71 27.96 -49.79 -26.15
C GLU A 71 27.29 -48.51 -25.61
N LEU A 72 27.65 -47.33 -26.11
CA LEU A 72 26.99 -46.07 -25.78
C LEU A 72 25.53 -46.08 -26.19
N ASN A 73 25.23 -46.55 -27.40
CA ASN A 73 23.86 -46.62 -27.90
C ASN A 73 22.99 -47.49 -26.99
N LEU A 74 23.49 -48.66 -26.57
CA LEU A 74 22.79 -49.56 -25.65
C LEU A 74 22.58 -48.94 -24.26
N LEU A 75 23.61 -48.28 -23.71
CA LEU A 75 23.50 -47.62 -22.40
C LEU A 75 22.50 -46.46 -22.42
N PHE A 76 22.48 -45.66 -23.49
CA PHE A 76 21.51 -44.57 -23.62
C PHE A 76 20.08 -45.09 -23.79
N ASP A 77 19.86 -46.18 -24.54
CA ASP A 77 18.52 -46.81 -24.61
C ASP A 77 18.05 -47.27 -23.24
N GLN A 78 18.92 -47.93 -22.47
CA GLN A 78 18.60 -48.39 -21.12
C GLN A 78 18.27 -47.24 -20.16
N LEU A 79 18.94 -46.09 -20.28
CA LEU A 79 18.64 -44.92 -19.46
C LEU A 79 17.38 -44.17 -19.91
N LEU A 80 17.10 -44.14 -21.22
CA LEU A 80 15.92 -43.50 -21.79
C LEU A 80 14.63 -44.31 -21.56
N SER A 81 14.73 -45.64 -21.50
CA SER A 81 13.57 -46.52 -21.25
C SER A 81 13.04 -46.44 -19.81
N GLU A 82 13.84 -45.93 -18.88
CA GLU A 82 13.49 -45.82 -17.47
C GLU A 82 12.65 -44.55 -17.19
N SER A 83 11.63 -44.71 -16.35
CA SER A 83 10.70 -43.65 -15.97
C SER A 83 10.93 -43.21 -14.53
N TYR A 84 11.69 -42.14 -14.33
CA TYR A 84 12.14 -41.68 -13.01
C TYR A 84 11.07 -40.93 -12.18
N ASN A 85 9.84 -40.74 -12.68
CA ASN A 85 8.78 -39.91 -12.07
C ASN A 85 7.48 -40.63 -11.65
N LEU A 86 7.41 -41.97 -11.63
CA LEU A 86 6.12 -42.67 -11.49
C LEU A 86 5.48 -42.67 -10.09
N SER A 87 6.14 -42.17 -9.05
CA SER A 87 5.56 -42.07 -7.71
C SER A 87 5.65 -40.64 -7.16
N ASN A 88 4.65 -40.21 -6.40
CA ASN A 88 4.59 -38.91 -5.70
C ASN A 88 5.72 -38.70 -4.65
N GLU A 89 6.75 -39.54 -4.66
CA GLU A 89 7.97 -39.46 -3.86
C GLU A 89 9.14 -39.29 -4.85
N PRO A 90 9.89 -38.17 -4.85
CA PRO A 90 11.07 -38.02 -5.69
C PRO A 90 12.06 -39.14 -5.41
N SER A 91 12.82 -39.59 -6.41
CA SER A 91 13.89 -40.60 -6.26
C SER A 91 14.97 -40.09 -5.30
N LYS A 92 14.76 -40.26 -3.99
CA LYS A 92 15.59 -39.70 -2.90
C LYS A 92 17.04 -40.22 -2.95
N ASN A 93 17.30 -41.32 -3.66
CA ASN A 93 18.62 -41.94 -3.74
C ASN A 93 19.51 -41.43 -4.91
N ILE A 94 18.93 -40.95 -6.02
CA ILE A 94 19.73 -40.42 -7.15
C ILE A 94 20.07 -38.95 -6.86
N GLN A 95 21.27 -38.74 -6.31
CA GLN A 95 21.76 -37.40 -6.02
C GLN A 95 22.11 -36.61 -7.31
N PRO A 96 21.88 -35.29 -7.35
CA PRO A 96 22.25 -34.40 -8.47
C PRO A 96 23.66 -34.62 -9.01
N GLU A 97 24.64 -34.82 -8.14
CA GLU A 97 26.05 -34.98 -8.50
C GLU A 97 26.28 -36.22 -9.37
N ASN A 98 25.52 -37.29 -9.16
CA ASN A 98 25.64 -38.52 -9.96
C ASN A 98 25.14 -38.29 -11.39
N VAL A 99 24.05 -37.53 -11.55
CA VAL A 99 23.51 -37.15 -12.86
C VAL A 99 24.48 -36.21 -13.58
N CYS A 100 25.01 -35.21 -12.88
CA CYS A 100 26.03 -34.30 -13.41
C CYS A 100 27.27 -35.03 -13.94
N ASN A 101 27.80 -35.97 -13.14
CA ASN A 101 28.95 -36.79 -13.51
C ASN A 101 28.67 -37.68 -14.72
N LEU A 102 27.49 -38.30 -14.79
CA LEU A 102 27.07 -39.13 -15.92
C LEU A 102 26.99 -38.31 -17.21
N LEU A 103 26.30 -37.17 -17.18
CA LEU A 103 26.13 -36.31 -18.35
C LEU A 103 27.47 -35.72 -18.82
N THR A 104 28.33 -35.33 -17.89
CA THR A 104 29.69 -34.88 -18.19
C THR A 104 30.51 -35.98 -18.87
N CYS A 105 30.47 -37.21 -18.34
CA CYS A 105 31.17 -38.35 -18.95
C CYS A 105 30.64 -38.64 -20.37
N ALA A 106 29.33 -38.71 -20.52
CA ALA A 106 28.67 -38.97 -21.80
C ALA A 106 29.03 -37.91 -22.86
N SER A 107 29.03 -36.62 -22.48
CA SER A 107 29.38 -35.51 -23.39
C SER A 107 30.83 -35.52 -23.87
N ARG A 108 31.75 -36.16 -23.13
CA ARG A 108 33.16 -36.32 -23.53
C ARG A 108 33.37 -37.51 -24.46
N LEU A 109 32.51 -38.53 -24.39
CA LEU A 109 32.62 -39.76 -25.16
C LEU A 109 31.94 -39.69 -26.53
N VAL A 110 30.96 -38.79 -26.70
CA VAL A 110 30.23 -38.62 -27.97
C VAL A 110 30.85 -37.47 -28.79
N PRO A 111 31.53 -37.74 -29.91
CA PRO A 111 32.05 -36.67 -30.77
C PRO A 111 30.94 -36.06 -31.64
N HIS A 112 31.05 -34.77 -31.96
CA HIS A 112 30.10 -34.04 -32.80
C HIS A 112 29.98 -34.59 -34.23
N SER A 113 30.96 -35.35 -34.71
CA SER A 113 30.93 -36.03 -36.02
C SER A 113 29.91 -37.16 -36.11
N GLN A 114 29.41 -37.67 -34.97
CA GLN A 114 28.43 -38.76 -34.90
C GLN A 114 27.03 -38.23 -34.59
N GLU A 115 26.38 -37.58 -35.56
CA GLU A 115 25.09 -36.88 -35.40
C GLU A 115 23.99 -37.72 -34.72
N HIS A 116 23.86 -39.01 -35.06
CA HIS A 116 22.89 -39.90 -34.41
C HIS A 116 23.14 -40.09 -32.91
N MET A 117 24.41 -40.13 -32.47
CA MET A 117 24.75 -40.23 -31.05
C MET A 117 24.61 -38.89 -30.34
N VAL A 118 24.85 -37.79 -31.03
CA VAL A 118 24.59 -36.44 -30.51
C VAL A 118 23.10 -36.27 -30.16
N ILE A 119 22.19 -36.65 -31.07
CA ILE A 119 20.74 -36.61 -30.79
C ILE A 119 20.39 -37.44 -29.57
N LYS A 120 20.88 -38.68 -29.51
CA LYS A 120 20.56 -39.59 -28.42
C LYS A 120 21.06 -39.09 -27.07
N LEU A 121 22.26 -38.50 -27.04
CA LEU A 121 22.77 -37.83 -25.87
C LEU A 121 21.93 -36.60 -25.49
N CYS A 122 21.52 -35.78 -26.45
CA CYS A 122 20.65 -34.63 -26.21
C CYS A 122 19.28 -35.05 -25.64
N GLN A 123 18.69 -36.13 -26.15
CA GLN A 123 17.48 -36.73 -25.60
C GLN A 123 17.69 -37.21 -24.16
N LEU A 124 18.84 -37.85 -23.88
CA LEU A 124 19.19 -38.29 -22.53
C LEU A 124 19.35 -37.11 -21.56
N ILE A 125 20.05 -36.03 -21.98
CA ILE A 125 20.18 -34.79 -21.20
C ILE A 125 18.80 -34.24 -20.88
N HIS A 126 17.95 -34.07 -21.89
CA HIS A 126 16.62 -33.53 -21.72
C HIS A 126 15.76 -34.40 -20.78
N HIS A 127 15.79 -35.73 -20.97
CA HIS A 127 15.04 -36.69 -20.17
C HIS A 127 15.47 -36.66 -18.70
N LEU A 128 16.76 -36.83 -18.41
CA LEU A 128 17.26 -36.90 -17.03
C LEU A 128 17.04 -35.58 -16.27
N LEU A 129 17.34 -34.43 -16.88
CA LEU A 129 17.20 -33.14 -16.20
C LEU A 129 15.74 -32.80 -15.90
N ASN A 130 14.82 -33.10 -16.82
CA ASN A 130 13.40 -32.83 -16.60
C ASN A 130 12.74 -33.85 -15.66
N GLN A 131 13.12 -35.13 -15.76
CA GLN A 131 12.51 -36.16 -14.94
C GLN A 131 12.98 -36.07 -13.48
N LEU A 132 14.29 -35.85 -13.26
CA LEU A 132 14.89 -35.80 -11.92
C LEU A 132 14.92 -34.38 -11.32
N LYS A 133 14.56 -33.34 -12.09
CA LYS A 133 14.57 -31.91 -11.68
C LYS A 133 15.90 -31.47 -11.06
N VAL A 134 17.01 -31.86 -11.68
CA VAL A 134 18.36 -31.65 -11.18
C VAL A 134 18.81 -30.20 -11.40
N ILE A 135 19.38 -29.57 -10.36
CA ILE A 135 20.08 -28.29 -10.48
C ILE A 135 21.55 -28.57 -10.78
N LEU A 136 22.01 -28.17 -11.96
CA LEU A 136 23.40 -28.35 -12.38
C LEU A 136 24.37 -27.50 -11.55
N ASP A 137 25.52 -28.10 -11.21
CA ASP A 137 26.71 -27.38 -10.74
C ASP A 137 27.35 -26.57 -11.87
N GLU A 138 28.18 -25.59 -11.52
CA GLU A 138 28.77 -24.63 -12.46
C GLU A 138 29.67 -25.31 -13.50
N GLN A 139 30.45 -26.31 -13.09
CA GLN A 139 31.35 -27.03 -13.98
C GLN A 139 30.58 -27.86 -15.03
N THR A 140 29.56 -28.59 -14.59
CA THR A 140 28.71 -29.38 -15.49
C THR A 140 27.90 -28.49 -16.42
N LEU A 141 27.39 -27.36 -15.92
CA LEU A 141 26.69 -26.36 -16.74
C LEU A 141 27.57 -25.88 -17.89
N ASP A 142 28.79 -25.46 -17.61
CA ASP A 142 29.72 -24.97 -18.65
C ASP A 142 30.03 -26.05 -19.71
N ILE A 143 30.24 -27.30 -19.29
CA ILE A 143 30.52 -28.42 -20.19
C ILE A 143 29.33 -28.68 -21.11
N LEU A 144 28.12 -28.79 -20.56
CA LEU A 144 26.92 -29.13 -21.34
C LEU A 144 26.46 -27.99 -22.24
N VAL A 145 26.54 -26.74 -21.77
CA VAL A 145 26.23 -25.56 -22.61
C VAL A 145 27.24 -25.46 -23.76
N ASN A 146 28.53 -25.65 -23.51
CA ASN A 146 29.54 -25.62 -24.57
C ASN A 146 29.36 -26.77 -25.57
N TYR A 147 29.08 -27.98 -25.09
CA TYR A 147 28.83 -29.15 -25.92
C TYR A 147 27.63 -28.93 -26.86
N THR A 148 26.49 -28.51 -26.31
CA THR A 148 25.26 -28.28 -27.08
C THR A 148 25.37 -27.08 -28.02
N THR A 149 26.04 -26.00 -27.61
CA THR A 149 26.28 -24.84 -28.48
C THR A 149 27.22 -25.17 -29.64
N THR A 150 28.24 -26.00 -29.41
CA THR A 150 29.13 -26.48 -30.48
C THR A 150 28.40 -27.43 -31.43
N ALA A 151 27.54 -28.30 -30.89
CA ALA A 151 26.70 -29.19 -31.70
C ALA A 151 25.78 -28.39 -32.65
N LEU A 152 25.17 -27.29 -32.18
CA LEU A 152 24.36 -26.41 -33.03
C LEU A 152 25.15 -25.72 -34.16
N LYS A 153 26.48 -25.60 -34.04
CA LYS A 153 27.35 -24.97 -35.04
C LYS A 153 27.87 -25.97 -36.08
N VAL A 154 28.03 -27.25 -35.71
CA VAL A 154 28.73 -28.26 -36.52
C VAL A 154 27.80 -29.32 -37.10
N CYS A 155 26.73 -29.69 -36.39
CA CYS A 155 25.79 -30.71 -36.84
C CYS A 155 24.81 -30.16 -37.88
N SER A 156 24.21 -31.06 -38.65
CA SER A 156 23.20 -30.74 -39.66
C SER A 156 21.86 -30.35 -39.04
N THR A 157 21.05 -29.56 -39.76
CA THR A 157 19.81 -28.93 -39.26
C THR A 157 18.75 -29.90 -38.73
N TRP A 158 18.72 -31.13 -39.24
CA TRP A 158 17.78 -32.16 -38.78
C TRP A 158 18.02 -32.60 -37.32
N THR A 159 19.20 -32.33 -36.77
CA THR A 159 19.57 -32.63 -35.36
C THR A 159 19.18 -31.51 -34.37
N HIS A 160 18.88 -30.31 -34.87
CA HIS A 160 18.83 -29.10 -34.04
C HIS A 160 17.67 -29.05 -33.06
N SER A 161 16.53 -29.69 -33.35
CA SER A 161 15.39 -29.75 -32.42
C SER A 161 15.76 -30.43 -31.11
N ASP A 162 16.36 -31.63 -31.15
CA ASP A 162 16.80 -32.35 -29.96
C ASP A 162 17.92 -31.60 -29.21
N ILE A 163 18.85 -30.98 -29.95
CA ILE A 163 19.94 -30.21 -29.33
C ILE A 163 19.40 -28.99 -28.58
N LEU A 164 18.41 -28.27 -29.13
CA LEU A 164 17.78 -27.14 -28.47
C LEU A 164 16.92 -27.54 -27.27
N LEU A 165 16.26 -28.72 -27.32
CA LEU A 165 15.54 -29.28 -26.17
C LEU A 165 16.49 -29.60 -25.02
N ALA A 166 17.66 -30.17 -25.33
CA ALA A 166 18.72 -30.41 -24.36
C ALA A 166 19.26 -29.10 -23.79
N LEU A 167 19.59 -28.13 -24.64
CA LEU A 167 20.07 -26.81 -24.22
C LEU A 167 19.04 -26.09 -23.33
N SER A 168 17.75 -26.13 -23.69
CA SER A 168 16.66 -25.56 -22.88
C SER A 168 16.60 -26.14 -21.46
N ALA A 169 16.80 -27.45 -21.31
CA ALA A 169 16.84 -28.12 -20.00
C ALA A 169 18.10 -27.76 -19.21
N VAL A 170 19.25 -27.65 -19.89
CA VAL A 170 20.55 -27.29 -19.27
C VAL A 170 20.53 -25.85 -18.71
N VAL A 171 19.97 -24.89 -19.46
CA VAL A 171 19.95 -23.47 -19.06
C VAL A 171 18.78 -23.09 -18.15
N TYR A 172 17.91 -24.04 -17.81
CA TYR A 172 16.73 -23.82 -16.98
C TYR A 172 17.11 -23.25 -15.62
N TYR A 173 16.58 -22.07 -15.26
CA TYR A 173 16.95 -21.28 -14.06
C TYR A 173 18.40 -20.76 -13.99
N LYS A 174 19.18 -20.91 -15.06
CA LYS A 174 20.62 -20.65 -15.07
C LYS A 174 21.06 -19.62 -16.11
N GLY A 175 20.12 -19.02 -16.85
CA GLY A 175 20.39 -18.02 -17.89
C GLY A 175 21.44 -16.94 -17.53
N PRO A 176 21.34 -16.24 -16.38
CA PRO A 176 22.33 -15.22 -16.00
C PRO A 176 23.76 -15.73 -15.81
N GLN A 177 23.96 -17.03 -15.55
CA GLN A 177 25.29 -17.65 -15.39
C GLN A 177 25.94 -17.97 -16.74
N CYS A 178 25.17 -17.98 -17.83
CA CYS A 178 25.64 -18.34 -19.18
C CYS A 178 25.97 -17.12 -20.08
N GLN A 179 26.08 -15.91 -19.52
CA GLN A 179 26.19 -14.64 -20.29
C GLN A 179 27.23 -14.65 -21.42
N ARG A 180 28.42 -15.22 -21.19
CA ARG A 180 29.50 -15.26 -22.20
C ARG A 180 29.14 -16.04 -23.45
N LEU A 181 28.32 -17.08 -23.33
CA LEU A 181 27.89 -17.95 -24.42
C LEU A 181 26.54 -17.50 -25.02
N LEU A 182 25.72 -16.80 -24.23
CA LEU A 182 24.46 -16.21 -24.70
C LEU A 182 24.66 -15.15 -25.78
N SER A 183 25.77 -14.40 -25.76
CA SER A 183 26.09 -13.41 -26.80
C SER A 183 26.23 -14.03 -28.20
N ASP A 184 26.66 -15.29 -28.30
CA ASP A 184 26.73 -16.00 -29.57
C ASP A 184 25.36 -16.48 -30.07
N LEU A 185 24.46 -16.83 -29.15
CA LEU A 185 23.15 -17.41 -29.44
C LEU A 185 22.06 -16.36 -29.69
N LEU A 186 22.19 -15.16 -29.09
CA LEU A 186 21.18 -14.09 -29.08
C LEU A 186 21.60 -12.79 -29.78
N LYS A 187 22.77 -12.74 -30.45
CA LYS A 187 23.13 -11.64 -31.37
C LYS A 187 22.23 -11.62 -32.62
N GLU A 188 22.32 -10.58 -33.45
CA GLU A 188 21.45 -10.40 -34.63
C GLU A 188 21.40 -11.61 -35.59
N ASP A 189 22.51 -12.36 -35.74
CA ASP A 189 22.60 -13.62 -36.51
C ASP A 189 22.62 -14.89 -35.64
N GLY A 190 22.24 -14.77 -34.37
CA GLY A 190 22.24 -15.86 -33.41
C GLY A 190 21.21 -16.92 -33.76
N ILE A 191 21.58 -18.19 -33.55
CA ILE A 191 20.74 -19.36 -33.92
C ILE A 191 19.34 -19.29 -33.26
N LEU A 192 19.23 -18.77 -32.02
CA LEU A 192 17.94 -18.65 -31.35
C LEU A 192 17.05 -17.56 -31.95
N LEU A 193 17.61 -16.43 -32.38
CA LEU A 193 16.85 -15.39 -33.08
C LEU A 193 16.43 -15.84 -34.48
N LEU A 194 17.31 -16.55 -35.19
CA LEU A 194 17.05 -17.09 -36.51
C LEU A 194 15.93 -18.15 -36.47
N TYR A 195 16.07 -19.16 -35.62
CA TYR A 195 15.10 -20.26 -35.52
C TYR A 195 13.80 -19.84 -34.84
N GLY A 196 13.83 -18.90 -33.90
CA GLY A 196 12.62 -18.34 -33.29
C GLY A 196 11.85 -17.37 -34.20
N SER A 197 12.46 -16.93 -35.32
CA SER A 197 11.89 -15.94 -36.23
C SER A 197 10.55 -16.40 -36.81
N PRO A 198 9.55 -15.49 -36.95
CA PRO A 198 8.31 -15.80 -37.66
C PRO A 198 8.49 -16.24 -39.12
N SER A 199 9.66 -15.97 -39.71
CA SER A 199 10.02 -16.38 -41.06
C SER A 199 10.52 -17.82 -41.18
N GLN A 200 10.74 -18.52 -40.07
CA GLN A 200 11.21 -19.91 -40.07
C GLN A 200 10.10 -20.86 -40.55
N PRO A 201 10.25 -21.58 -41.68
CA PRO A 201 9.26 -22.55 -42.15
C PRO A 201 9.12 -23.80 -41.29
N ASN A 202 10.16 -24.18 -40.52
CA ASN A 202 10.08 -25.32 -39.62
C ASN A 202 9.47 -24.89 -38.27
N ASP A 203 8.18 -25.16 -38.16
CA ASP A 203 7.34 -24.89 -36.99
C ASP A 203 7.86 -25.58 -35.71
N GLU A 204 8.33 -26.83 -35.78
CA GLU A 204 8.93 -27.58 -34.66
C GLU A 204 10.18 -26.88 -34.13
N LEU A 205 11.09 -26.54 -35.05
CA LEU A 205 12.34 -25.86 -34.74
C LEU A 205 12.08 -24.48 -34.11
N ARG A 206 11.05 -23.78 -34.58
CA ARG A 206 10.60 -22.50 -34.02
C ARG A 206 10.07 -22.64 -32.59
N HIS A 207 9.20 -23.62 -32.33
CA HIS A 207 8.68 -23.89 -30.99
C HIS A 207 9.80 -24.19 -29.98
N VAL A 208 10.74 -25.05 -30.35
CA VAL A 208 11.84 -25.44 -29.46
C VAL A 208 12.80 -24.26 -29.23
N ALA A 209 13.12 -23.48 -30.26
CA ALA A 209 13.95 -22.27 -30.11
C ALA A 209 13.33 -21.25 -29.15
N LEU A 210 12.02 -20.98 -29.26
CA LEU A 210 11.29 -20.09 -28.35
C LEU A 210 11.26 -20.65 -26.92
N THR A 211 11.10 -21.96 -26.77
CA THR A 211 11.14 -22.64 -25.46
C THR A 211 12.52 -22.54 -24.82
N CYS A 212 13.58 -22.74 -25.59
CA CYS A 212 14.96 -22.54 -25.14
C CYS A 212 15.19 -21.11 -24.67
N MET A 213 14.77 -20.12 -25.48
CA MET A 213 14.88 -18.70 -25.12
C MET A 213 14.05 -18.34 -23.88
N ALA A 214 12.88 -18.95 -23.69
CA ALA A 214 12.06 -18.76 -22.50
C ALA A 214 12.75 -19.31 -21.24
N SER A 215 13.43 -20.45 -21.32
CA SER A 215 14.24 -21.03 -20.24
C SER A 215 15.44 -20.14 -19.89
N ILE A 216 16.09 -19.52 -20.87
CA ILE A 216 17.16 -18.54 -20.65
C ILE A 216 16.65 -17.32 -19.88
N CYS A 217 15.43 -16.86 -20.16
CA CYS A 217 14.81 -15.73 -19.46
C CYS A 217 14.31 -16.09 -18.05
N LEU A 218 14.25 -17.37 -17.69
CA LEU A 218 13.76 -17.85 -16.40
C LEU A 218 14.87 -17.81 -15.34
N ARG A 219 14.54 -17.38 -14.12
CA ARG A 219 15.49 -17.26 -13.01
C ARG A 219 14.91 -17.71 -11.68
N MET A 220 15.79 -18.07 -10.74
CA MET A 220 15.40 -18.27 -9.35
C MET A 220 15.17 -16.93 -8.64
N PRO A 221 14.23 -16.86 -7.68
CA PRO A 221 14.10 -15.69 -6.80
C PRO A 221 15.44 -15.35 -6.14
N GLY A 222 15.89 -14.10 -6.27
CA GLY A 222 17.16 -13.61 -5.70
C GLY A 222 18.35 -13.55 -6.66
N GLN A 223 18.29 -14.16 -7.86
CA GLN A 223 19.35 -14.05 -8.86
C GLN A 223 19.30 -12.71 -9.63
N PRO A 224 20.45 -12.15 -10.06
CA PRO A 224 20.48 -10.98 -10.93
C PRO A 224 19.78 -11.28 -12.25
N PRO A 225 19.16 -10.27 -12.89
CA PRO A 225 18.55 -10.48 -14.20
C PRO A 225 19.59 -10.68 -15.30
N LEU A 226 19.13 -11.22 -16.42
CA LEU A 226 19.88 -11.13 -17.68
C LEU A 226 20.14 -9.65 -18.00
N ASP A 227 21.27 -9.36 -18.63
CA ASP A 227 21.58 -8.01 -19.07
C ASP A 227 20.50 -7.48 -20.02
N ASP A 228 20.32 -6.16 -20.01
CA ASP A 228 19.22 -5.52 -20.74
C ASP A 228 19.28 -5.83 -22.24
N HIS A 229 20.47 -5.91 -22.85
CA HIS A 229 20.60 -6.15 -24.29
C HIS A 229 19.96 -7.47 -24.73
N HIS A 230 20.37 -8.59 -24.14
CA HIS A 230 19.79 -9.90 -24.48
C HIS A 230 18.32 -10.01 -24.06
N ARG A 231 17.93 -9.36 -22.96
CA ARG A 231 16.54 -9.34 -22.46
C ARG A 231 15.60 -8.60 -23.42
N TYR A 232 16.01 -7.46 -24.00
CA TYR A 232 15.24 -6.76 -25.03
C TYR A 232 15.21 -7.52 -26.36
N ALA A 233 16.29 -8.19 -26.74
CA ALA A 233 16.31 -9.03 -27.94
C ALA A 233 15.29 -10.18 -27.86
N ALA A 234 15.29 -10.91 -26.73
CA ALA A 234 14.32 -11.96 -26.46
C ALA A 234 12.88 -11.42 -26.42
N PHE A 235 12.65 -10.31 -25.68
CA PHE A 235 11.37 -9.60 -25.65
C PHE A 235 10.85 -9.28 -27.05
N GLY A 236 11.68 -8.68 -27.90
CA GLY A 236 11.31 -8.28 -29.26
C GLY A 236 10.98 -9.46 -30.16
N LEU A 237 11.66 -10.61 -30.00
CA LEU A 237 11.33 -11.82 -30.75
C LEU A 237 10.01 -12.46 -30.28
N PHE A 238 9.78 -12.54 -28.97
CA PHE A 238 8.52 -13.03 -28.42
C PHE A 238 7.35 -12.16 -28.89
N LEU A 239 7.46 -10.84 -28.78
CA LEU A 239 6.40 -9.91 -29.20
C LEU A 239 6.11 -10.03 -30.71
N ARG A 240 7.14 -10.08 -31.56
CA ARG A 240 6.97 -10.31 -33.01
C ARG A 240 6.27 -11.63 -33.32
N THR A 241 6.62 -12.69 -32.61
CA THR A 241 5.94 -13.99 -32.74
C THR A 241 4.46 -13.91 -32.36
N LEU A 242 4.13 -13.20 -31.28
CA LEU A 242 2.75 -13.01 -30.84
C LEU A 242 1.93 -12.10 -31.76
N GLN A 243 2.58 -11.21 -32.52
CA GLN A 243 1.93 -10.28 -33.44
C GLN A 243 1.73 -10.86 -34.85
N SER A 244 2.60 -11.79 -35.25
CA SER A 244 2.59 -12.39 -36.58
C SER A 244 1.26 -13.13 -36.87
N PRO A 245 0.71 -13.00 -38.09
CA PRO A 245 -0.47 -13.76 -38.48
C PRO A 245 -0.15 -15.26 -38.61
N LYS A 246 -1.17 -16.09 -38.46
CA LYS A 246 -1.05 -17.54 -38.70
C LYS A 246 -0.71 -17.79 -40.18
N PRO A 247 0.32 -18.59 -40.51
CA PRO A 247 0.60 -18.97 -41.90
C PRO A 247 -0.53 -19.80 -42.52
N PRO A 248 -0.85 -19.63 -43.81
CA PRO A 248 -1.78 -20.50 -44.52
C PRO A 248 -1.15 -21.91 -44.60
N ASN A 249 -1.81 -22.93 -44.01
CA ASN A 249 -1.43 -24.36 -43.93
C ASN A 249 -0.78 -24.87 -42.62
N THR A 250 -0.64 -24.06 -41.57
CA THR A 250 -0.15 -24.56 -40.26
C THR A 250 -1.27 -25.18 -39.42
N ASP A 251 -1.00 -26.32 -38.76
CA ASP A 251 -1.88 -26.94 -37.76
C ASP A 251 -2.20 -25.96 -36.63
N GLU A 252 -3.49 -25.81 -36.30
CA GLU A 252 -3.93 -24.88 -35.26
C GLU A 252 -3.46 -25.29 -33.87
N LEU A 253 -3.33 -26.59 -33.62
CA LEU A 253 -2.81 -27.11 -32.35
C LEU A 253 -1.34 -26.68 -32.16
N PHE A 254 -0.55 -26.79 -33.23
CA PHE A 254 0.84 -26.39 -33.24
C PHE A 254 1.02 -24.87 -33.17
N CYS A 255 0.16 -24.10 -33.85
CA CYS A 255 0.15 -22.64 -33.68
C CYS A 255 -0.06 -22.24 -32.21
N CYS A 256 -0.92 -22.97 -31.48
CA CYS A 256 -1.13 -22.74 -30.05
C CYS A 256 0.11 -23.05 -29.21
N THR A 257 0.95 -24.04 -29.55
CA THR A 257 2.17 -24.36 -28.78
C THR A 257 3.24 -23.28 -28.96
N VAL A 258 3.43 -22.79 -30.19
CA VAL A 258 4.34 -21.66 -30.48
C VAL A 258 3.92 -20.40 -29.71
N ILE A 259 2.62 -20.08 -29.72
CA ILE A 259 2.08 -18.92 -28.97
C ILE A 259 2.29 -19.11 -27.46
N GLN A 260 2.05 -20.31 -26.92
CA GLN A 260 2.28 -20.61 -25.51
C GLN A 260 3.75 -20.43 -25.11
N ALA A 261 4.69 -20.92 -25.92
CA ALA A 261 6.13 -20.76 -25.69
C ALA A 261 6.52 -19.26 -25.68
N ALA A 262 6.01 -18.49 -26.65
CA ALA A 262 6.27 -17.05 -26.72
C ALA A 262 5.65 -16.27 -25.55
N LEU A 263 4.42 -16.58 -25.15
CA LEU A 263 3.77 -16.00 -23.97
C LEU A 263 4.54 -16.31 -22.68
N LYS A 264 5.04 -17.54 -22.54
CA LYS A 264 5.83 -17.94 -21.38
C LYS A 264 7.17 -17.21 -21.33
N GLY A 265 7.86 -17.10 -22.46
CA GLY A 265 9.09 -16.33 -22.57
C GLY A 265 8.89 -14.84 -22.26
N LEU A 266 7.82 -14.25 -22.79
CA LEU A 266 7.44 -12.86 -22.52
C LEU A 266 7.10 -12.64 -21.03
N GLN A 267 6.36 -13.56 -20.40
CA GLN A 267 6.10 -13.55 -18.96
C GLN A 267 7.40 -13.57 -18.14
N ASN A 268 8.36 -14.42 -18.52
CA ASN A 268 9.64 -14.54 -17.82
C ASN A 268 10.45 -13.23 -17.92
N CYS A 269 10.40 -12.53 -19.07
CA CYS A 269 11.02 -11.21 -19.25
C CYS A 269 10.50 -10.19 -18.22
N PHE A 270 9.19 -10.18 -17.94
CA PHE A 270 8.55 -9.24 -17.01
C PHE A 270 8.59 -9.67 -15.54
N SER A 271 8.92 -10.93 -15.25
CA SER A 271 9.02 -11.43 -13.86
C SER A 271 10.22 -10.85 -13.08
N VAL A 272 10.95 -9.92 -13.70
CA VAL A 272 12.12 -9.23 -13.18
C VAL A 272 11.76 -7.80 -12.82
N GLY A 273 11.32 -7.60 -11.57
CA GLY A 273 11.17 -6.27 -10.95
C GLY A 273 10.37 -5.28 -11.81
N LYS A 274 10.71 -3.99 -11.73
CA LYS A 274 10.14 -2.97 -12.61
C LYS A 274 10.74 -3.10 -14.01
N TRP A 275 9.90 -3.16 -15.05
CA TRP A 275 10.32 -3.12 -16.45
C TRP A 275 10.23 -1.67 -16.95
N LYS A 276 11.27 -1.19 -17.66
CA LYS A 276 11.26 0.12 -18.30
C LYS A 276 10.95 -0.09 -19.77
N PHE A 277 9.83 0.39 -20.27
CA PHE A 277 9.55 0.38 -21.71
C PHE A 277 10.32 1.52 -22.39
N ARG A 278 10.85 1.30 -23.60
CA ARG A 278 11.58 2.28 -24.41
C ARG A 278 10.68 3.37 -25.00
N GLY A 279 9.35 3.24 -24.85
CA GLY A 279 8.35 4.22 -25.25
C GLY A 279 6.93 3.74 -24.95
N ALA A 280 5.93 4.64 -25.09
CA ALA A 280 4.52 4.31 -24.89
C ALA A 280 4.00 3.27 -25.91
N GLU A 281 4.55 3.26 -27.12
CA GLU A 281 4.16 2.31 -28.19
C GLU A 281 4.57 0.87 -27.90
N GLU A 282 5.70 0.64 -27.23
CA GLU A 282 6.17 -0.71 -26.88
C GLU A 282 5.25 -1.35 -25.82
N LEU A 283 4.85 -0.58 -24.81
CA LEU A 283 3.84 -1.01 -23.84
C LEU A 283 2.48 -1.19 -24.51
N GLY A 284 2.05 -0.21 -25.32
CA GLY A 284 0.79 -0.22 -26.04
C GLY A 284 0.62 -1.43 -26.96
N SER A 285 1.67 -1.79 -27.71
CA SER A 285 1.69 -2.95 -28.62
C SER A 285 1.72 -4.28 -27.86
N THR A 286 2.42 -4.34 -26.73
CA THR A 286 2.40 -5.50 -25.83
C THR A 286 0.99 -5.72 -25.27
N LEU A 287 0.37 -4.67 -24.72
CA LEU A 287 -0.99 -4.73 -24.17
C LEU A 287 -2.03 -5.08 -25.24
N ALA A 288 -1.89 -4.54 -26.47
CA ALA A 288 -2.76 -4.88 -27.59
C ALA A 288 -2.69 -6.38 -27.95
N SER A 289 -1.47 -6.92 -28.04
CA SER A 289 -1.23 -8.32 -28.36
C SER A 289 -1.81 -9.25 -27.29
N LEU A 290 -1.61 -8.93 -26.02
CA LEU A 290 -2.17 -9.69 -24.89
C LEU A 290 -3.69 -9.59 -24.83
N LYS A 291 -4.26 -8.41 -25.09
CA LYS A 291 -5.72 -8.20 -25.16
C LYS A 291 -6.35 -9.04 -26.28
N ARG A 292 -5.71 -9.18 -27.43
CA ARG A 292 -6.16 -10.09 -28.50
C ARG A 292 -6.12 -11.55 -28.04
N LEU A 293 -4.99 -11.98 -27.46
CA LEU A 293 -4.75 -13.38 -27.12
C LEU A 293 -5.59 -13.88 -25.93
N MET A 294 -6.03 -13.00 -25.02
CA MET A 294 -6.98 -13.39 -23.96
C MET A 294 -8.38 -13.78 -24.49
N PHE A 295 -8.68 -13.54 -25.77
CA PHE A 295 -9.90 -14.01 -26.47
C PHE A 295 -9.62 -15.04 -27.57
N HIS A 296 -8.42 -15.63 -27.57
CA HIS A 296 -8.01 -16.60 -28.59
C HIS A 296 -8.93 -17.84 -28.59
N GLY A 297 -9.52 -18.15 -29.75
CA GLY A 297 -10.43 -19.28 -29.93
C GLY A 297 -11.80 -19.12 -29.24
N THR A 298 -12.17 -17.90 -28.82
CA THR A 298 -13.49 -17.64 -28.23
C THR A 298 -14.55 -17.53 -29.33
N PRO A 299 -15.62 -18.36 -29.32
CA PRO A 299 -16.67 -18.30 -30.35
C PRO A 299 -17.39 -16.95 -30.37
N GLY A 300 -17.69 -16.42 -31.56
CA GLY A 300 -18.46 -15.18 -31.73
C GLY A 300 -17.68 -13.88 -31.51
N VAL A 301 -16.36 -13.93 -31.31
CA VAL A 301 -15.48 -12.75 -31.24
C VAL A 301 -14.97 -12.41 -32.65
N GLY A 302 -15.67 -11.54 -33.36
CA GLY A 302 -15.29 -11.01 -34.68
C GLY A 302 -14.92 -9.54 -34.61
N VAL A 303 -13.83 -9.20 -33.91
CA VAL A 303 -13.39 -7.80 -33.68
C VAL A 303 -12.03 -7.58 -34.34
N GLU A 304 -11.87 -6.46 -35.04
CA GLU A 304 -10.56 -6.00 -35.49
C GLU A 304 -9.73 -5.49 -34.31
N TRP A 305 -8.54 -6.05 -34.14
CA TRP A 305 -7.67 -5.73 -33.02
C TRP A 305 -6.68 -4.62 -33.41
N PRO A 306 -6.58 -3.53 -32.63
CA PRO A 306 -5.56 -2.51 -32.89
C PRO A 306 -4.17 -3.11 -32.70
N ALA A 307 -3.19 -2.66 -33.50
CA ALA A 307 -1.80 -3.08 -33.36
C ALA A 307 -1.14 -2.50 -32.09
N VAL A 308 -1.58 -1.32 -31.65
CA VAL A 308 -1.07 -0.58 -30.49
C VAL A 308 -2.26 -0.01 -29.73
N LEU A 309 -2.29 -0.21 -28.41
CA LEU A 309 -3.20 0.53 -27.51
C LEU A 309 -2.52 1.83 -27.10
N TYR A 310 -3.29 2.91 -27.02
CA TYR A 310 -2.80 4.21 -26.54
C TYR A 310 -3.42 4.55 -25.19
N PRO A 311 -2.68 5.20 -24.27
CA PRO A 311 -3.22 5.62 -23.00
C PRO A 311 -4.25 6.74 -23.20
N SER A 312 -5.35 6.66 -22.47
CA SER A 312 -6.31 7.75 -22.35
C SER A 312 -5.63 8.94 -21.65
N PRO A 313 -5.83 10.19 -22.12
CA PRO A 313 -5.27 11.36 -21.45
C PRO A 313 -5.91 11.52 -20.07
N LEU A 314 -5.16 11.16 -19.03
CA LEU A 314 -5.59 11.34 -17.64
C LEU A 314 -5.31 12.78 -17.20
N PRO A 315 -6.24 13.43 -16.46
CA PRO A 315 -5.92 14.65 -15.72
C PRO A 315 -4.72 14.34 -14.81
N GLN A 316 -3.63 15.11 -14.95
CA GLN A 316 -2.35 14.80 -14.33
C GLN A 316 -2.50 14.78 -12.80
N TYR A 317 -2.38 13.58 -12.22
CA TYR A 317 -2.22 13.38 -10.79
C TYR A 317 -0.77 13.75 -10.40
N GLU A 318 -0.58 14.88 -9.73
CA GLU A 318 0.73 15.31 -9.22
C GLU A 318 1.11 14.51 -7.97
N GLY A 319 2.01 13.55 -8.16
CA GLY A 319 2.88 13.05 -7.11
C GLY A 319 4.31 13.55 -7.37
N GLN A 320 4.87 14.31 -6.42
CA GLN A 320 6.29 14.70 -6.38
C GLN A 320 7.17 13.46 -6.63
N THR A 321 7.98 13.41 -7.69
CA THR A 321 9.36 13.92 -7.73
C THR A 321 9.87 13.83 -9.17
N THR A 322 10.45 14.91 -9.70
CA THR A 322 11.36 14.88 -10.86
C THR A 322 12.53 15.83 -10.58
N PRO A 323 13.78 15.48 -10.93
CA PRO A 323 14.82 16.47 -11.14
C PRO A 323 14.64 17.06 -12.54
N LYS A 324 14.52 18.39 -12.61
CA LYS A 324 14.51 19.13 -13.88
C LYS A 324 15.87 19.01 -14.57
N SER A 325 15.89 18.61 -15.84
CA SER A 325 17.00 18.92 -16.74
C SER A 325 16.75 20.29 -17.38
N ALA A 326 17.83 21.06 -17.47
CA ALA A 326 17.86 22.42 -17.99
C ALA A 326 17.64 22.48 -19.51
N GLU A 327 16.91 23.48 -19.98
CA GLU A 327 16.98 23.97 -21.36
C GLU A 327 17.60 25.38 -21.37
N PRO A 328 18.46 25.71 -22.37
CA PRO A 328 19.00 27.05 -22.57
C PRO A 328 18.09 27.92 -23.46
N PRO A 329 18.31 29.26 -23.52
CA PRO A 329 17.30 30.22 -23.96
C PRO A 329 17.41 30.67 -25.44
N SER A 330 16.31 31.31 -25.87
CA SER A 330 16.11 32.35 -26.90
C SER A 330 16.36 32.03 -28.39
N ASP A 331 15.38 32.30 -29.27
CA ASP A 331 15.25 33.66 -29.83
C ASP A 331 13.98 33.98 -30.65
N SER A 332 13.51 35.21 -30.41
CA SER A 332 12.76 36.20 -31.22
C SER A 332 11.80 35.82 -32.38
N SER A 333 10.55 36.32 -32.30
CA SER A 333 10.03 37.51 -33.05
C SER A 333 8.49 37.52 -33.05
N LYS A 334 7.85 38.50 -32.37
CA LYS A 334 7.13 39.65 -32.96
C LYS A 334 6.15 39.27 -34.09
N ASP A 335 4.84 39.34 -33.84
CA ASP A 335 4.10 40.58 -34.10
C ASP A 335 2.63 40.53 -33.63
N SER A 336 2.20 41.72 -33.24
CA SER A 336 0.89 42.16 -32.77
C SER A 336 -0.24 42.02 -33.80
N ALA A 337 -1.47 41.77 -33.34
CA ALA A 337 -2.58 42.74 -33.44
C ALA A 337 -3.90 42.16 -32.93
N ALA A 338 -4.64 43.01 -32.23
CA ALA A 338 -5.97 42.81 -31.67
C ALA A 338 -7.05 42.54 -32.74
N VAL A 339 -8.20 42.01 -32.30
CA VAL A 339 -9.52 42.71 -32.38
C VAL A 339 -10.62 41.84 -31.73
N GLN A 340 -11.35 42.48 -30.82
CA GLN A 340 -12.61 42.05 -30.22
C GLN A 340 -13.76 42.04 -31.25
N GLY A 341 -14.77 41.16 -31.11
CA GLY A 341 -15.98 41.31 -31.94
C GLY A 341 -17.11 40.29 -31.78
N LYS A 342 -17.91 40.46 -30.73
CA LYS A 342 -19.28 39.99 -30.44
C LYS A 342 -20.21 39.55 -31.62
N THR A 343 -20.89 38.40 -31.38
CA THR A 343 -22.34 38.05 -31.57
C THR A 343 -23.14 38.45 -32.83
N LYS A 344 -23.83 37.47 -33.46
CA LYS A 344 -25.32 37.28 -33.48
C LYS A 344 -25.79 36.36 -34.64
N GLY A 345 -26.75 35.46 -34.33
CA GLY A 345 -28.05 35.45 -35.03
C GLY A 345 -28.36 34.38 -36.10
N ASN A 346 -29.12 33.35 -35.70
CA ASN A 346 -30.20 32.63 -36.39
C ASN A 346 -30.59 32.99 -37.84
N LYS A 347 -30.81 31.96 -38.70
CA LYS A 347 -32.14 31.61 -39.27
C LYS A 347 -32.15 30.39 -40.23
N LYS A 348 -33.02 29.43 -39.89
CA LYS A 348 -33.91 28.55 -40.71
C LYS A 348 -33.83 28.62 -42.25
N LYS A 349 -33.83 27.43 -42.89
CA LYS A 349 -34.62 27.12 -44.11
C LYS A 349 -35.09 25.65 -44.09
N LYS A 350 -36.30 25.39 -44.62
CA LYS A 350 -37.09 24.14 -44.55
C LYS A 350 -37.56 23.75 -45.97
N ALA A 351 -37.79 22.44 -46.18
CA ALA A 351 -38.65 21.74 -47.17
C ALA A 351 -38.09 21.56 -48.62
N ARG A 352 -38.41 20.52 -49.42
CA ARG A 352 -39.57 19.59 -49.50
C ARG A 352 -39.36 18.46 -50.55
N GLY A 353 -40.09 17.34 -50.43
CA GLY A 353 -40.60 16.47 -51.54
C GLY A 353 -39.99 15.05 -51.61
N LYS A 354 -40.71 13.91 -51.79
CA LYS A 354 -42.05 13.58 -52.31
C LYS A 354 -42.50 12.19 -51.77
N ALA A 355 -43.81 11.95 -51.74
CA ALA A 355 -44.48 10.72 -51.31
C ALA A 355 -45.04 9.90 -52.50
N LYS A 356 -45.35 8.60 -52.27
CA LYS A 356 -46.58 7.89 -52.74
C LYS A 356 -46.70 6.47 -52.16
N ASN A 357 -47.89 6.16 -51.64
CA ASN A 357 -48.48 4.87 -51.18
C ASN A 357 -49.47 4.37 -52.29
N PRO A 358 -50.08 3.14 -52.30
CA PRO A 358 -51.01 2.65 -51.25
C PRO A 358 -51.32 1.11 -51.08
N SER A 359 -52.12 0.82 -50.01
CA SER A 359 -53.19 -0.22 -49.82
C SER A 359 -52.88 -1.74 -49.92
N ALA A 360 -53.55 -2.71 -49.26
CA ALA A 360 -54.53 -2.83 -48.15
C ALA A 360 -54.80 -4.35 -47.87
N GLU A 361 -55.42 -4.67 -46.72
CA GLU A 361 -56.35 -5.83 -46.42
C GLU A 361 -55.79 -7.26 -46.13
N THR A 362 -55.97 -7.78 -44.89
CA THR A 362 -56.86 -8.91 -44.39
C THR A 362 -56.32 -10.33 -44.72
N SER A 363 -56.44 -11.44 -43.98
CA SER A 363 -57.05 -11.90 -42.71
C SER A 363 -56.64 -13.39 -42.47
N ARG A 364 -56.46 -13.80 -41.21
CA ARG A 364 -56.80 -15.09 -40.52
C ARG A 364 -56.44 -16.51 -41.04
N GLU A 365 -55.99 -17.31 -40.05
CA GLU A 365 -56.30 -18.72 -39.67
C GLU A 365 -55.62 -19.95 -40.35
N ASP A 366 -54.91 -20.70 -39.48
CA ASP A 366 -54.83 -22.16 -39.21
C ASP A 366 -54.63 -23.24 -40.31
N GLY A 367 -53.83 -24.27 -39.96
CA GLY A 367 -54.00 -25.65 -40.48
C GLY A 367 -52.72 -26.45 -40.83
N GLU A 368 -52.31 -27.30 -39.88
CA GLU A 368 -51.77 -28.68 -39.93
C GLU A 368 -51.11 -29.35 -41.18
N GLU A 369 -50.02 -30.07 -40.85
CA GLU A 369 -49.61 -31.45 -41.22
C GLU A 369 -49.10 -31.88 -42.62
N ASP A 370 -47.85 -32.37 -42.58
CA ASP A 370 -47.30 -33.64 -43.09
C ASP A 370 -46.57 -33.85 -44.45
N GLU A 371 -45.48 -34.62 -44.29
CA GLU A 371 -44.72 -35.51 -45.19
C GLU A 371 -43.80 -35.03 -46.35
N ARG A 372 -42.49 -35.29 -46.12
CA ARG A 372 -41.47 -35.97 -46.97
C ARG A 372 -41.41 -35.68 -48.49
N GLU A 373 -40.26 -35.17 -48.96
CA GLU A 373 -39.29 -35.94 -49.78
C GLU A 373 -38.05 -35.11 -50.18
N ALA A 374 -36.99 -35.84 -50.52
CA ALA A 374 -35.62 -35.38 -50.75
C ALA A 374 -35.42 -34.60 -52.07
N GLY A 375 -34.51 -33.64 -52.06
CA GLY A 375 -34.00 -33.00 -53.27
C GLY A 375 -32.97 -31.92 -52.98
N SER A 376 -31.71 -32.19 -53.28
CA SER A 376 -30.61 -31.23 -53.25
C SER A 376 -30.85 -30.06 -54.21
N VAL A 377 -30.51 -28.82 -53.82
CA VAL A 377 -29.78 -27.84 -54.65
C VAL A 377 -29.38 -26.63 -53.79
N SER A 378 -28.17 -26.16 -54.06
CA SER A 378 -27.44 -25.07 -53.42
C SER A 378 -28.00 -23.69 -53.77
N GLN A 379 -28.25 -22.82 -52.78
CA GLN A 379 -27.89 -21.37 -52.82
C GLN A 379 -28.22 -20.61 -51.51
N LYS A 380 -27.22 -19.87 -51.03
CA LYS A 380 -27.23 -18.60 -50.27
C LYS A 380 -28.54 -18.15 -49.59
N VAL A 381 -28.52 -18.10 -48.25
CA VAL A 381 -29.37 -17.18 -47.45
C VAL A 381 -28.57 -16.63 -46.25
N GLU A 382 -28.54 -15.30 -46.14
CA GLU A 382 -28.13 -14.54 -44.96
C GLU A 382 -29.07 -14.79 -43.77
N PRO A 383 -28.59 -14.98 -42.53
CA PRO A 383 -29.47 -14.99 -41.37
C PRO A 383 -29.62 -13.58 -40.78
N LYS A 384 -30.87 -13.12 -40.73
CA LYS A 384 -31.36 -11.99 -39.95
C LYS A 384 -31.09 -12.21 -38.45
N LEU A 385 -30.63 -11.14 -37.79
CA LEU A 385 -30.40 -11.03 -36.35
C LEU A 385 -31.70 -11.17 -35.54
N SER A 386 -31.75 -12.18 -34.66
CA SER A 386 -32.67 -12.24 -33.52
C SER A 386 -31.94 -11.80 -32.24
N ALA A 387 -32.62 -11.00 -31.41
CA ALA A 387 -32.10 -10.36 -30.21
C ALA A 387 -31.47 -11.33 -29.17
N PRO A 388 -30.39 -10.95 -28.46
CA PRO A 388 -29.73 -11.84 -27.51
C PRO A 388 -30.47 -11.88 -26.16
N SER A 389 -30.90 -13.08 -25.79
CA SER A 389 -31.31 -13.48 -24.44
C SER A 389 -30.17 -13.26 -23.42
N LEU A 390 -30.50 -12.74 -22.24
CA LEU A 390 -29.56 -12.40 -21.15
C LEU A 390 -29.26 -13.57 -20.18
N TYR A 391 -29.41 -14.82 -20.61
CA TYR A 391 -29.12 -16.00 -19.77
C TYR A 391 -27.80 -16.70 -20.16
N PRO A 392 -26.95 -17.15 -19.19
CA PRO A 392 -25.73 -17.87 -19.51
C PRO A 392 -26.00 -19.33 -19.97
N SER A 393 -25.72 -19.63 -21.24
CA SER A 393 -26.04 -20.90 -21.93
C SER A 393 -25.15 -22.13 -21.60
N TRP A 394 -24.39 -22.10 -20.51
CA TRP A 394 -23.37 -23.12 -20.20
C TRP A 394 -23.76 -24.07 -19.05
N LYS A 395 -24.98 -23.92 -18.52
CA LYS A 395 -25.54 -24.83 -17.49
C LYS A 395 -25.81 -26.27 -17.97
N THR A 396 -25.63 -26.58 -19.25
CA THR A 396 -26.00 -27.89 -19.83
C THR A 396 -24.84 -28.77 -20.29
N ILE A 397 -23.58 -28.46 -19.96
CA ILE A 397 -22.46 -29.37 -20.26
C ILE A 397 -21.54 -29.48 -19.04
N SER A 398 -21.97 -30.29 -18.08
CA SER A 398 -21.14 -30.75 -16.97
C SER A 398 -21.37 -32.25 -16.80
N SER A 399 -20.80 -33.02 -17.71
CA SER A 399 -20.61 -34.47 -17.55
C SER A 399 -19.22 -34.79 -18.09
N ASP A 400 -18.33 -35.29 -17.23
CA ASP A 400 -16.94 -35.70 -17.53
C ASP A 400 -16.87 -37.03 -18.31
N SER A 401 -17.89 -37.35 -19.11
CA SER A 401 -18.06 -38.65 -19.75
C SER A 401 -18.37 -38.51 -21.25
N GLU A 402 -17.41 -38.03 -22.04
CA GLU A 402 -17.48 -38.09 -23.52
C GLU A 402 -16.10 -38.45 -24.11
N ILE A 403 -15.72 -39.72 -23.98
CA ILE A 403 -14.70 -40.35 -24.83
C ILE A 403 -15.40 -41.47 -25.60
N SER A 404 -16.16 -41.10 -26.63
CA SER A 404 -16.77 -42.07 -27.53
C SER A 404 -17.08 -41.50 -28.92
N ASP A 405 -16.27 -40.54 -29.41
CA ASP A 405 -16.21 -40.20 -30.83
C ASP A 405 -14.78 -39.81 -31.25
N PRO A 406 -14.19 -40.41 -32.31
CA PRO A 406 -12.82 -40.12 -32.72
C PRO A 406 -12.64 -38.70 -33.30
N GLU A 407 -13.69 -38.08 -33.87
CA GLU A 407 -13.65 -36.70 -34.36
C GLU A 407 -13.83 -35.65 -33.24
N GLY A 408 -14.55 -36.00 -32.17
CA GLY A 408 -14.70 -35.15 -30.97
C GLY A 408 -13.38 -34.94 -30.21
N SER A 409 -12.41 -35.86 -30.35
CA SER A 409 -11.09 -35.77 -29.70
C SER A 409 -10.23 -34.62 -30.22
N ALA A 410 -10.25 -34.31 -31.53
CA ALA A 410 -9.41 -33.25 -32.09
C ALA A 410 -9.93 -31.86 -31.72
N GLN A 411 -11.25 -31.63 -31.84
CA GLN A 411 -11.87 -30.36 -31.51
C GLN A 411 -11.86 -30.08 -29.99
N SER A 412 -12.01 -31.11 -29.15
CA SER A 412 -11.84 -30.98 -27.70
C SER A 412 -10.39 -30.68 -27.31
N LYS A 413 -9.40 -31.34 -27.92
CA LYS A 413 -7.97 -31.02 -27.74
C LYS A 413 -7.68 -29.57 -28.13
N LEU A 414 -8.17 -29.11 -29.29
CA LEU A 414 -7.97 -27.74 -29.73
C LEU A 414 -8.56 -26.72 -28.74
N ARG A 415 -9.78 -26.93 -28.22
CA ARG A 415 -10.38 -26.07 -27.19
C ARG A 415 -9.51 -25.96 -25.93
N VAL A 416 -8.88 -27.05 -25.50
CA VAL A 416 -7.96 -27.05 -24.35
C VAL A 416 -6.72 -26.21 -24.64
N TYR A 417 -6.11 -26.37 -25.82
CA TYR A 417 -4.91 -25.60 -26.21
C TYR A 417 -5.22 -24.11 -26.39
N GLN A 418 -6.35 -23.76 -27.00
CA GLN A 418 -6.84 -22.38 -27.06
C GLN A 418 -7.07 -21.82 -25.65
N GLY A 419 -7.61 -22.61 -24.72
CA GLY A 419 -7.74 -22.23 -23.31
C GLY A 419 -6.38 -21.96 -22.64
N ARG A 420 -5.35 -22.78 -22.93
CA ARG A 420 -3.98 -22.55 -22.43
C ARG A 420 -3.34 -21.30 -23.01
N VAL A 421 -3.61 -20.95 -24.27
CA VAL A 421 -3.19 -19.67 -24.86
C VAL A 421 -3.82 -18.50 -24.10
N ARG A 422 -5.14 -18.53 -23.86
CA ARG A 422 -5.83 -17.47 -23.09
C ARG A 422 -5.28 -17.37 -21.66
N GLN A 423 -5.03 -18.50 -21.00
CA GLN A 423 -4.40 -18.55 -19.69
C GLN A 423 -3.00 -17.91 -19.71
N GLY A 424 -2.14 -18.30 -20.65
CA GLY A 424 -0.80 -17.74 -20.80
C GLY A 424 -0.81 -16.24 -21.09
N ALA A 425 -1.78 -15.75 -21.87
CA ALA A 425 -1.95 -14.33 -22.17
C ALA A 425 -2.29 -13.54 -20.90
N LEU A 426 -3.22 -14.03 -20.08
CA LEU A 426 -3.59 -13.40 -18.81
C LEU A 426 -2.46 -13.44 -17.77
N GLN A 427 -1.72 -14.55 -17.69
CA GLN A 427 -0.55 -14.65 -16.81
C GLN A 427 0.58 -13.71 -17.23
N CYS A 428 0.79 -13.54 -18.54
CA CYS A 428 1.73 -12.57 -19.07
C CYS A 428 1.24 -11.13 -18.79
N LEU A 429 -0.04 -10.85 -18.99
CA LEU A 429 -0.65 -9.55 -18.65
C LEU A 429 -0.52 -9.22 -17.17
N LEU A 430 -0.69 -10.21 -16.28
CA LEU A 430 -0.44 -10.04 -14.85
C LEU A 430 1.01 -9.63 -14.56
N ALA A 431 1.99 -10.23 -15.27
CA ALA A 431 3.41 -9.86 -15.13
C ALA A 431 3.68 -8.44 -15.64
N VAL A 432 3.04 -8.02 -16.74
CA VAL A 432 3.11 -6.62 -17.23
C VAL A 432 2.52 -5.65 -16.20
N VAL A 433 1.34 -5.94 -15.66
CA VAL A 433 0.66 -5.11 -14.64
C VAL A 433 1.52 -4.95 -13.37
N LYS A 434 2.20 -6.01 -12.94
CA LYS A 434 3.07 -5.98 -11.74
C LYS A 434 4.41 -5.28 -11.98
N SER A 435 4.93 -5.30 -13.20
CA SER A 435 6.23 -4.70 -13.56
C SER A 435 6.14 -3.24 -14.05
N THR A 436 4.94 -2.77 -14.38
CA THR A 436 4.68 -1.41 -14.87
C THR A 436 4.30 -0.46 -13.72
N GLU A 437 4.70 0.80 -13.81
CA GLU A 437 4.27 1.81 -12.85
C GLU A 437 2.76 2.06 -12.92
N LYS A 438 2.08 2.05 -11.77
CA LYS A 438 0.61 2.17 -11.66
C LYS A 438 0.06 3.40 -12.41
N ARG A 439 0.74 4.55 -12.30
CA ARG A 439 0.34 5.81 -12.97
C ARG A 439 0.26 5.66 -14.49
N VAL A 440 1.20 4.94 -15.10
CA VAL A 440 1.21 4.67 -16.55
C VAL A 440 0.11 3.67 -16.89
N LEU A 441 -0.04 2.61 -16.09
CA LEU A 441 -1.04 1.57 -16.30
C LEU A 441 -2.48 2.11 -16.29
N TYR A 442 -2.80 3.07 -15.42
CA TYR A 442 -4.14 3.66 -15.35
C TYR A 442 -4.55 4.40 -16.62
N GLY A 443 -3.60 4.84 -17.46
CA GLY A 443 -3.92 5.36 -18.79
C GLY A 443 -4.61 4.33 -19.69
N TYR A 444 -4.39 3.03 -19.45
CA TYR A 444 -4.97 1.93 -20.21
C TYR A 444 -6.24 1.33 -19.56
N TRP A 445 -6.77 1.96 -18.50
CA TRP A 445 -7.90 1.44 -17.72
C TRP A 445 -9.11 1.08 -18.60
N SER A 446 -9.56 2.02 -19.43
CA SER A 446 -10.70 1.89 -20.35
C SER A 446 -10.55 0.76 -21.38
N SER A 447 -9.31 0.31 -21.63
CA SER A 447 -9.04 -0.80 -22.55
C SER A 447 -9.33 -2.16 -21.93
N PHE A 448 -9.27 -2.30 -20.61
CA PHE A 448 -9.42 -3.59 -19.91
C PHE A 448 -10.66 -3.65 -19.01
N ILE A 449 -11.18 -2.49 -18.60
CA ILE A 449 -12.34 -2.32 -17.72
C ILE A 449 -13.36 -1.42 -18.44
N PRO A 450 -14.65 -1.77 -18.46
CA PRO A 450 -15.66 -0.99 -19.18
C PRO A 450 -16.00 0.33 -18.47
N ASP A 451 -16.22 1.40 -19.25
CA ASP A 451 -16.52 2.75 -18.74
C ASP A 451 -18.04 3.10 -18.68
N SER A 452 -18.93 2.37 -19.37
CA SER A 452 -20.38 2.63 -19.38
C SER A 452 -21.23 1.43 -19.83
N PRO A 453 -22.47 1.24 -19.31
CA PRO A 453 -23.41 0.22 -19.80
C PRO A 453 -24.20 0.59 -21.07
N ALA A 454 -23.99 1.74 -21.70
CA ALA A 454 -24.95 2.26 -22.70
C ALA A 454 -24.52 2.06 -24.16
N GLY A 455 -25.28 1.23 -24.90
CA GLY A 455 -25.62 1.43 -26.31
C GLY A 455 -24.62 0.97 -27.38
N GLY A 456 -24.15 -0.28 -27.34
CA GLY A 456 -23.37 -0.90 -28.40
C GLY A 456 -23.02 -2.36 -28.08
N LEU A 457 -22.34 -3.07 -28.99
CA LEU A 457 -21.69 -4.36 -28.65
C LEU A 457 -20.76 -4.13 -27.44
N PRO A 458 -20.87 -4.91 -26.35
CA PRO A 458 -20.06 -4.68 -25.16
C PRO A 458 -18.58 -4.70 -25.52
N PRO A 459 -17.77 -3.70 -25.12
CA PRO A 459 -16.34 -3.72 -25.39
C PRO A 459 -15.72 -4.94 -24.70
N LEU A 460 -14.98 -5.74 -25.46
CA LEU A 460 -14.27 -6.90 -24.96
C LEU A 460 -13.25 -6.47 -23.90
N SER A 461 -13.45 -6.97 -22.69
CA SER A 461 -12.77 -6.55 -21.46
C SER A 461 -12.47 -7.75 -20.55
N LEU A 462 -11.71 -7.54 -19.48
CA LEU A 462 -11.45 -8.60 -18.48
C LEU A 462 -12.75 -9.16 -17.91
N ILE A 463 -13.77 -8.32 -17.71
CA ILE A 463 -15.11 -8.73 -17.26
C ILE A 463 -15.74 -9.75 -18.22
N THR A 464 -15.51 -9.61 -19.52
CA THR A 464 -16.05 -10.55 -20.51
C THR A 464 -15.46 -11.94 -20.31
N VAL A 465 -14.14 -12.04 -20.09
CA VAL A 465 -13.47 -13.32 -19.80
C VAL A 465 -13.97 -13.90 -18.47
N ILE A 466 -14.09 -13.07 -17.43
CA ILE A 466 -14.56 -13.48 -16.10
C ILE A 466 -15.98 -14.06 -16.17
N LEU A 467 -16.89 -13.49 -16.98
CA LEU A 467 -18.28 -13.93 -17.03
C LEU A 467 -18.56 -15.05 -18.04
N LYS A 468 -17.75 -15.16 -19.10
CA LYS A 468 -18.09 -15.98 -20.27
C LYS A 468 -17.07 -17.07 -20.62
N ASP A 469 -15.85 -17.05 -20.08
CA ASP A 469 -14.88 -18.08 -20.44
C ASP A 469 -15.28 -19.45 -19.84
N PRO A 470 -15.29 -20.54 -20.63
CA PRO A 470 -15.67 -21.86 -20.13
C PRO A 470 -14.68 -22.42 -19.09
N SER A 471 -13.40 -22.03 -19.15
CA SER A 471 -12.37 -22.57 -18.27
C SER A 471 -12.30 -21.80 -16.94
N PRO A 472 -12.52 -22.45 -15.78
CA PRO A 472 -12.37 -21.79 -14.48
C PRO A 472 -10.96 -21.22 -14.26
N ARG A 473 -9.93 -21.89 -14.79
CA ARG A 473 -8.53 -21.42 -14.68
C ARG A 473 -8.30 -20.10 -15.42
N VAL A 474 -8.92 -19.94 -16.60
CA VAL A 474 -8.83 -18.70 -17.38
C VAL A 474 -9.58 -17.57 -16.66
N ARG A 475 -10.78 -17.83 -16.14
CA ARG A 475 -11.53 -16.87 -15.30
C ARG A 475 -10.73 -16.44 -14.08
N ALA A 476 -10.10 -17.39 -13.37
CA ALA A 476 -9.23 -17.12 -12.23
C ALA A 476 -8.03 -16.23 -12.60
N CYS A 477 -7.38 -16.47 -13.75
CA CYS A 477 -6.28 -15.62 -14.21
C CYS A 477 -6.76 -14.18 -14.53
N ALA A 478 -7.94 -14.02 -15.14
CA ALA A 478 -8.52 -12.71 -15.41
C ALA A 478 -8.84 -11.95 -14.12
N LEU A 479 -9.36 -12.63 -13.09
CA LEU A 479 -9.59 -12.07 -11.77
C LEU A 479 -8.30 -11.64 -11.07
N GLN A 480 -7.20 -12.39 -11.24
CA GLN A 480 -5.90 -12.01 -10.70
C GLN A 480 -5.35 -10.76 -11.38
N VAL A 481 -5.50 -10.62 -12.70
CA VAL A 481 -5.13 -9.39 -13.43
C VAL A 481 -5.94 -8.21 -12.91
N LEU A 482 -7.27 -8.35 -12.80
CA LEU A 482 -8.14 -7.29 -12.31
C LEU A 482 -7.82 -6.89 -10.87
N SER A 483 -7.56 -7.87 -10.00
CA SER A 483 -7.12 -7.63 -8.61
C SER A 483 -5.81 -6.87 -8.57
N ALA A 484 -4.83 -7.22 -9.42
CA ALA A 484 -3.56 -6.52 -9.52
C ALA A 484 -3.70 -5.10 -10.08
N MET A 485 -4.70 -4.82 -10.93
CA MET A 485 -5.00 -3.46 -11.38
C MET A 485 -5.65 -2.62 -10.28
N LEU A 486 -6.53 -3.22 -9.47
CA LEU A 486 -7.20 -2.57 -8.35
C LEU A 486 -6.29 -2.34 -7.14
N ASP A 487 -5.33 -3.23 -6.90
CA ASP A 487 -4.38 -3.11 -5.80
C ASP A 487 -3.55 -1.81 -5.91
N GLY A 488 -3.66 -0.96 -4.89
CA GLY A 488 -3.06 0.38 -4.83
C GLY A 488 -3.76 1.46 -5.64
N SER A 489 -4.97 1.21 -6.17
CA SER A 489 -5.70 2.17 -7.01
C SER A 489 -6.49 3.25 -6.26
N HIS A 490 -6.50 3.25 -4.93
CA HIS A 490 -7.23 4.22 -4.10
C HIS A 490 -7.06 5.68 -4.55
N GLN A 491 -5.83 6.12 -4.84
CA GLN A 491 -5.57 7.49 -5.27
C GLN A 491 -6.16 7.82 -6.65
N PHE A 492 -6.16 6.85 -7.56
CA PHE A 492 -6.76 6.98 -8.88
C PHE A 492 -8.30 6.96 -8.79
N LEU A 493 -8.86 5.99 -8.05
CA LEU A 493 -10.30 5.86 -7.85
C LEU A 493 -10.90 6.96 -6.98
N ALA A 494 -10.12 7.66 -6.14
CA ALA A 494 -10.62 8.71 -5.26
C ALA A 494 -11.33 9.86 -5.98
N VAL A 495 -11.07 10.06 -7.28
CA VAL A 495 -11.72 11.07 -8.13
C VAL A 495 -13.12 10.64 -8.59
N ALA A 496 -13.47 9.36 -8.47
CA ALA A 496 -14.78 8.84 -8.87
C ALA A 496 -15.91 9.51 -8.07
N GLU A 497 -16.90 10.06 -8.78
CA GLU A 497 -18.02 10.77 -8.16
C GLU A 497 -19.26 10.68 -9.05
N ASP A 498 -20.41 10.35 -8.45
CA ASP A 498 -21.70 10.34 -9.16
C ASP A 498 -22.89 10.81 -8.31
N THR A 499 -22.64 11.61 -7.28
CA THR A 499 -23.64 12.22 -6.39
C THR A 499 -24.21 13.54 -6.93
N ALA A 500 -23.54 14.20 -7.89
CA ALA A 500 -24.04 15.43 -8.53
C ALA A 500 -24.97 15.13 -9.71
N ALA A 501 -26.13 15.81 -9.78
CA ALA A 501 -27.05 15.70 -10.92
C ALA A 501 -26.37 16.17 -12.22
N PRO A 502 -26.43 15.40 -13.32
CA PRO A 502 -25.77 15.76 -14.57
C PRO A 502 -26.40 17.03 -15.16
N ARG A 503 -25.69 18.16 -15.06
CA ARG A 503 -26.10 19.47 -15.62
C ARG A 503 -25.26 19.91 -16.82
N THR A 504 -24.55 19.01 -17.52
CA THR A 504 -23.73 19.40 -18.68
C THR A 504 -23.78 18.38 -19.82
N SER A 505 -23.55 18.84 -21.05
CA SER A 505 -23.44 18.05 -22.29
C SER A 505 -22.12 17.27 -22.42
N TYR A 506 -21.28 17.27 -21.38
CA TYR A 506 -19.99 16.60 -21.31
C TYR A 506 -19.99 15.61 -20.13
N THR A 507 -19.54 14.37 -20.36
CA THR A 507 -19.40 13.37 -19.29
C THR A 507 -18.03 13.53 -18.63
N PRO A 508 -17.94 13.98 -17.37
CA PRO A 508 -16.65 14.15 -16.71
C PRO A 508 -15.97 12.81 -16.43
N PHE A 509 -14.64 12.81 -16.41
CA PHE A 509 -13.83 11.62 -16.10
C PHE A 509 -14.17 11.00 -14.74
N SER A 510 -14.47 11.82 -13.73
CA SER A 510 -14.95 11.37 -12.40
C SER A 510 -16.22 10.52 -12.48
N PHE A 511 -17.15 10.88 -13.37
CA PHE A 511 -18.39 10.12 -13.56
C PHE A 511 -18.14 8.81 -14.29
N LEU A 512 -17.28 8.80 -15.32
CA LEU A 512 -16.89 7.57 -16.04
C LEU A 512 -16.22 6.55 -15.09
N LEU A 513 -15.40 7.03 -14.15
CA LEU A 513 -14.76 6.16 -13.17
C LEU A 513 -15.77 5.61 -12.17
N ALA A 514 -16.75 6.42 -11.76
CA ALA A 514 -17.85 5.96 -10.91
C ALA A 514 -18.72 4.90 -11.62
N THR A 515 -19.02 5.06 -12.91
CA THR A 515 -19.76 4.05 -13.68
C THR A 515 -18.95 2.77 -13.87
N ALA A 516 -17.64 2.87 -14.10
CA ALA A 516 -16.76 1.70 -14.15
C ALA A 516 -16.76 0.92 -12.83
N VAL A 517 -16.68 1.62 -11.67
CA VAL A 517 -16.77 0.99 -10.34
C VAL A 517 -18.11 0.28 -10.14
N ARG A 518 -19.23 0.89 -10.52
CA ARG A 518 -20.56 0.24 -10.45
C ARG A 518 -20.65 -1.00 -11.31
N GLU A 519 -20.09 -0.94 -12.53
CA GLU A 519 -20.12 -2.06 -13.44
C GLU A 519 -19.23 -3.21 -12.98
N LEU A 520 -18.09 -2.90 -12.36
CA LEU A 520 -17.25 -3.89 -11.67
C LEU A 520 -18.03 -4.59 -10.54
N HIS A 521 -18.75 -3.86 -9.69
CA HIS A 521 -19.61 -4.47 -8.67
C HIS A 521 -20.65 -5.40 -9.29
N ARG A 522 -21.38 -4.94 -10.30
CA ARG A 522 -22.42 -5.73 -10.97
C ARG A 522 -21.84 -7.01 -11.58
N ALA A 523 -20.75 -6.89 -12.32
CA ALA A 523 -20.10 -8.01 -12.98
C ALA A 523 -19.53 -9.03 -11.99
N LEU A 524 -18.85 -8.58 -10.94
CA LEU A 524 -18.28 -9.49 -9.94
C LEU A 524 -19.37 -10.18 -9.10
N SER A 525 -20.48 -9.51 -8.79
CA SER A 525 -21.65 -10.16 -8.19
C SER A 525 -22.27 -11.24 -9.09
N LEU A 526 -22.33 -11.01 -10.41
CA LEU A 526 -22.78 -12.03 -11.36
C LEU A 526 -21.80 -13.20 -11.44
N ALA A 527 -20.50 -12.93 -11.47
CA ALA A 527 -19.46 -13.96 -11.46
C ALA A 527 -19.55 -14.82 -10.20
N LEU A 528 -19.78 -14.20 -9.03
CA LEU A 528 -19.96 -14.88 -7.76
C LEU A 528 -21.12 -15.90 -7.80
N LEU A 529 -22.26 -15.52 -8.37
CA LEU A 529 -23.44 -16.38 -8.45
C LEU A 529 -23.31 -17.52 -9.47
N ALA A 530 -22.49 -17.32 -10.51
CA ALA A 530 -22.30 -18.29 -11.59
C ALA A 530 -21.14 -19.26 -11.35
N GLU A 531 -20.21 -18.93 -10.46
CA GLU A 531 -18.97 -19.69 -10.28
C GLU A 531 -19.17 -21.00 -9.52
N THR A 532 -18.63 -22.09 -10.07
CA THR A 532 -18.74 -23.44 -9.50
C THR A 532 -17.42 -23.94 -8.92
N SER A 533 -16.27 -23.38 -9.35
CA SER A 533 -14.95 -23.76 -8.84
C SER A 533 -14.61 -23.01 -7.56
N HIS A 534 -14.33 -23.73 -6.47
CA HIS A 534 -13.92 -23.14 -5.18
C HIS A 534 -12.67 -22.25 -5.29
N GLN A 535 -11.67 -22.65 -6.10
CA GLN A 535 -10.47 -21.85 -6.31
C GLN A 535 -10.78 -20.54 -7.03
N THR A 536 -11.67 -20.58 -8.02
CA THR A 536 -12.06 -19.38 -8.78
C THR A 536 -12.97 -18.47 -7.97
N LEU A 537 -13.90 -19.05 -7.19
CA LEU A 537 -14.75 -18.35 -6.23
C LEU A 537 -13.92 -17.54 -5.23
N THR A 538 -12.86 -18.14 -4.70
CA THR A 538 -11.87 -17.46 -3.83
C THR A 538 -11.27 -16.23 -4.52
N GLN A 539 -10.98 -16.29 -5.82
CA GLN A 539 -10.47 -15.14 -6.59
C GLN A 539 -11.52 -14.06 -6.83
N VAL A 540 -12.80 -14.44 -7.06
CA VAL A 540 -13.90 -13.48 -7.20
C VAL A 540 -14.05 -12.65 -5.93
N ILE A 541 -14.08 -13.33 -4.77
CA ILE A 541 -14.23 -12.68 -3.46
C ILE A 541 -13.02 -11.79 -3.14
N LYS A 542 -11.79 -12.24 -3.44
CA LYS A 542 -10.59 -11.41 -3.32
C LYS A 542 -10.66 -10.16 -4.19
N CYS A 543 -11.11 -10.30 -5.44
CA CYS A 543 -11.24 -9.18 -6.36
C CYS A 543 -12.27 -8.15 -5.85
N LEU A 544 -13.39 -8.61 -5.30
CA LEU A 544 -14.38 -7.77 -4.61
C LEU A 544 -13.77 -7.05 -3.40
N ALA A 545 -12.94 -7.72 -2.60
CA ALA A 545 -12.26 -7.09 -1.45
C ALA A 545 -11.32 -5.97 -1.90
N TYR A 546 -10.54 -6.16 -2.98
CA TYR A 546 -9.71 -5.08 -3.55
C TYR A 546 -10.55 -3.92 -4.08
N LEU A 547 -11.69 -4.18 -4.73
CA LEU A 547 -12.60 -3.12 -5.19
C LEU A 547 -13.13 -2.31 -3.99
N VAL A 548 -13.57 -2.99 -2.93
CA VAL A 548 -14.07 -2.36 -1.70
C VAL A 548 -13.00 -1.54 -0.98
N ALA A 549 -11.76 -2.02 -0.93
CA ALA A 549 -10.68 -1.30 -0.27
C ALA A 549 -10.25 -0.01 -1.00
N ASN A 550 -10.53 0.11 -2.30
CA ASN A 550 -10.01 1.23 -3.12
C ASN A 550 -11.09 2.21 -3.61
N ALA A 551 -12.38 1.84 -3.64
CA ALA A 551 -13.45 2.70 -4.15
C ALA A 551 -13.93 3.77 -3.14
N PRO A 552 -14.21 5.03 -3.56
CA PRO A 552 -14.64 6.11 -2.66
C PRO A 552 -16.16 6.11 -2.40
N TYR A 553 -16.69 5.12 -1.68
CA TYR A 553 -18.14 4.99 -1.39
C TYR A 553 -18.83 6.25 -0.84
N HIS A 554 -18.15 7.12 -0.09
CA HIS A 554 -18.69 8.41 0.37
C HIS A 554 -19.05 9.40 -0.75
N ARG A 555 -18.45 9.23 -1.95
CA ARG A 555 -18.71 10.05 -3.16
C ARG A 555 -19.54 9.33 -4.21
N LEU A 556 -19.91 8.07 -3.95
CA LEU A 556 -20.74 7.26 -4.83
C LEU A 556 -22.18 7.22 -4.30
N ARG A 557 -23.18 7.11 -5.18
CA ARG A 557 -24.56 6.79 -4.75
C ARG A 557 -24.57 5.49 -3.92
N PRO A 558 -25.19 5.50 -2.72
CA PRO A 558 -25.28 4.35 -1.82
C PRO A 558 -25.93 3.10 -2.44
N GLY A 559 -25.76 1.95 -1.78
CA GLY A 559 -26.44 0.70 -2.14
C GLY A 559 -25.58 -0.28 -2.94
N LEU A 560 -24.28 -0.03 -3.06
CA LEU A 560 -23.33 -0.98 -3.66
C LEU A 560 -22.86 -2.04 -2.66
N LEU A 561 -22.78 -1.69 -1.37
CA LEU A 561 -22.26 -2.58 -0.33
C LEU A 561 -23.34 -3.49 0.25
N SER A 562 -24.57 -2.99 0.36
CA SER A 562 -25.70 -3.73 0.94
C SER A 562 -26.04 -5.05 0.22
N PRO A 563 -26.09 -5.13 -1.12
CA PRO A 563 -26.31 -6.40 -1.82
C PRO A 563 -25.15 -7.36 -1.63
N LEU A 564 -23.92 -6.85 -1.70
CA LEU A 564 -22.70 -7.63 -1.53
C LEU A 564 -22.64 -8.25 -0.13
N TRP A 565 -22.95 -7.47 0.91
CA TRP A 565 -23.05 -7.92 2.30
C TRP A 565 -23.98 -9.12 2.45
N LYS A 566 -25.18 -9.05 1.87
CA LYS A 566 -26.17 -10.14 1.94
C LYS A 566 -25.72 -11.38 1.16
N GLN A 567 -25.17 -11.20 -0.04
CA GLN A 567 -24.68 -12.29 -0.88
C GLN A 567 -23.53 -13.09 -0.26
N MET A 568 -22.73 -12.48 0.61
CA MET A 568 -21.58 -13.13 1.24
C MET A 568 -21.94 -14.08 2.38
N ARG A 569 -23.09 -13.88 3.05
CA ARG A 569 -23.45 -14.63 4.26
C ARG A 569 -23.38 -16.16 4.11
N PRO A 570 -23.89 -16.79 3.03
CA PRO A 570 -23.83 -18.25 2.88
C PRO A 570 -22.40 -18.80 2.83
N TYR A 571 -21.44 -18.02 2.35
CA TYR A 571 -20.06 -18.46 2.16
C TYR A 571 -19.23 -18.48 3.46
N LEU A 572 -19.74 -17.93 4.57
CA LEU A 572 -19.08 -17.97 5.89
C LEU A 572 -18.96 -19.40 6.45
N ARG A 573 -19.88 -20.29 6.08
CA ARG A 573 -19.91 -21.71 6.47
C ARG A 573 -19.52 -22.65 5.32
N HIS A 574 -18.81 -22.13 4.32
CA HIS A 574 -18.40 -22.90 3.15
C HIS A 574 -17.41 -24.02 3.51
N ARG A 575 -17.46 -25.17 2.82
CA ARG A 575 -16.58 -26.33 3.11
C ARG A 575 -15.09 -26.03 2.97
N ASP A 576 -14.73 -25.24 1.97
CA ASP A 576 -13.35 -24.79 1.72
C ASP A 576 -12.95 -23.64 2.66
N VAL A 577 -11.88 -23.86 3.43
CA VAL A 577 -11.32 -22.90 4.38
C VAL A 577 -10.87 -21.60 3.70
N ASN A 578 -10.32 -21.67 2.50
CA ASN A 578 -9.85 -20.48 1.77
C ASN A 578 -11.01 -19.56 1.38
N VAL A 579 -12.15 -20.14 1.00
CA VAL A 579 -13.37 -19.38 0.71
C VAL A 579 -13.80 -18.62 1.96
N ARG A 580 -13.90 -19.31 3.11
CA ARG A 580 -14.28 -18.69 4.40
C ARG A 580 -13.34 -17.55 4.80
N VAL A 581 -12.02 -17.76 4.69
CA VAL A 581 -11.02 -16.72 4.96
C VAL A 581 -11.25 -15.52 4.04
N THR A 582 -11.40 -15.73 2.73
CA THR A 582 -11.62 -14.59 1.81
C THR A 582 -12.92 -13.84 2.04
N VAL A 583 -13.97 -14.51 2.51
CA VAL A 583 -15.23 -13.87 2.90
C VAL A 583 -15.01 -12.96 4.12
N LEU A 584 -14.30 -13.44 5.13
CA LEU A 584 -13.93 -12.62 6.30
C LEU A 584 -13.03 -11.44 5.90
N THR A 585 -12.08 -11.64 4.98
CA THR A 585 -11.27 -10.55 4.41
C THR A 585 -12.12 -9.50 3.71
N LEU A 586 -13.15 -9.92 2.96
CA LEU A 586 -14.10 -8.99 2.35
C LEU A 586 -14.92 -8.24 3.39
N TYR A 587 -15.41 -8.91 4.44
CA TYR A 587 -16.06 -8.21 5.57
C TYR A 587 -15.11 -7.22 6.24
N GLY A 588 -13.84 -7.57 6.42
CA GLY A 588 -12.77 -6.69 6.88
C GLY A 588 -12.61 -5.45 6.00
N ALA A 589 -12.60 -5.61 4.68
CA ALA A 589 -12.56 -4.49 3.73
C ALA A 589 -13.82 -3.61 3.83
N LEU A 590 -15.01 -4.22 3.97
CA LEU A 590 -16.29 -3.50 4.11
C LEU A 590 -16.34 -2.65 5.37
N VAL A 591 -15.83 -3.14 6.50
CA VAL A 591 -15.84 -2.39 7.77
C VAL A 591 -14.68 -1.41 7.92
N THR A 592 -13.67 -1.47 7.04
CA THR A 592 -12.55 -0.50 7.07
C THR A 592 -12.69 0.61 6.04
N THR A 593 -13.39 0.37 4.94
CA THR A 593 -13.53 1.37 3.86
C THR A 593 -14.26 2.61 4.38
N GLN A 594 -13.54 3.72 4.45
CA GLN A 594 -14.05 5.03 4.91
C GLN A 594 -14.84 4.96 6.23
N ALA A 595 -14.40 4.14 7.18
CA ALA A 595 -15.11 3.98 8.45
C ALA A 595 -15.05 5.27 9.30
N PRO A 596 -16.17 5.69 9.92
CA PRO A 596 -17.50 5.09 9.86
C PRO A 596 -18.27 5.47 8.59
N LEU A 597 -18.78 4.47 7.85
CA LEU A 597 -19.63 4.67 6.68
C LEU A 597 -21.11 4.43 7.05
N PRO A 598 -22.04 5.36 6.77
CA PRO A 598 -23.44 5.22 7.19
C PRO A 598 -24.13 3.93 6.68
N GLU A 599 -23.85 3.53 5.44
CA GLU A 599 -24.41 2.28 4.88
C GLU A 599 -23.98 1.04 5.68
N VAL A 600 -22.70 0.98 6.09
CA VAL A 600 -22.16 -0.14 6.87
C VAL A 600 -22.65 -0.11 8.31
N GLN A 601 -22.79 1.08 8.90
CA GLN A 601 -23.36 1.24 10.23
C GLN A 601 -24.78 0.63 10.32
N LEU A 602 -25.62 0.88 9.31
CA LEU A 602 -26.96 0.28 9.22
C LEU A 602 -26.90 -1.24 9.04
N LEU A 603 -25.96 -1.76 8.26
CA LEU A 603 -25.80 -3.21 8.03
C LEU A 603 -25.35 -3.97 9.29
N LEU A 604 -24.56 -3.32 10.16
CA LEU A 604 -24.12 -3.88 11.44
C LEU A 604 -25.24 -3.94 12.47
N GLN A 605 -26.22 -3.03 12.39
CA GLN A 605 -27.38 -2.95 13.31
C GLN A 605 -28.55 -3.86 12.91
N GLN A 606 -28.48 -4.56 11.77
CA GLN A 606 -29.58 -5.45 11.34
C GLN A 606 -29.64 -6.73 12.19
N PRO A 607 -30.81 -7.11 12.75
CA PRO A 607 -30.98 -8.34 13.50
C PRO A 607 -30.81 -9.58 12.62
N GLU A 608 -30.28 -10.67 13.21
CA GLU A 608 -29.93 -11.93 12.54
C GLU A 608 -31.07 -12.57 11.72
N GLY A 609 -32.34 -12.26 12.03
CA GLY A 609 -33.52 -12.92 11.46
C GLY A 609 -34.25 -12.25 10.28
N SER A 610 -33.82 -11.08 9.79
CA SER A 610 -34.64 -10.29 8.84
C SER A 610 -34.25 -10.43 7.37
N THR A 611 -34.26 -11.64 6.77
CA THR A 611 -34.53 -11.88 5.31
C THR A 611 -34.45 -13.36 4.88
N TRP A 612 -35.19 -14.27 5.53
CA TRP A 612 -35.42 -15.61 4.94
C TRP A 612 -36.90 -16.02 4.88
N ALA A 613 -37.79 -15.08 4.51
CA ALA A 613 -39.15 -15.41 4.13
C ALA A 613 -39.50 -14.74 2.79
N GLY A 614 -39.73 -15.56 1.76
CA GLY A 614 -40.46 -15.18 0.54
C GLY A 614 -39.63 -14.98 -0.73
N SER A 615 -39.35 -16.08 -1.45
CA SER A 615 -39.46 -16.15 -2.92
C SER A 615 -39.06 -17.56 -3.38
N SER A 616 -39.93 -18.52 -3.10
CA SER A 616 -40.06 -19.70 -3.95
C SER A 616 -40.59 -19.23 -5.31
N THR A 617 -39.88 -19.55 -6.38
CA THR A 617 -40.49 -19.71 -7.71
C THR A 617 -40.36 -21.16 -8.16
N PRO A 618 -41.36 -21.66 -8.90
CA PRO A 618 -41.69 -23.07 -9.01
C PRO A 618 -41.08 -23.71 -10.27
N GLY A 619 -40.80 -25.02 -10.21
CA GLY A 619 -40.59 -25.85 -11.39
C GLY A 619 -39.34 -26.72 -11.32
N GLY A 620 -39.55 -28.03 -11.21
CA GLY A 620 -38.50 -29.05 -11.34
C GLY A 620 -38.74 -30.28 -10.45
N SER A 621 -39.87 -30.94 -10.67
CA SER A 621 -40.39 -32.11 -9.97
C SER A 621 -39.51 -33.36 -10.03
N ASP A 622 -39.47 -34.04 -8.87
CA ASP A 622 -39.64 -35.48 -8.61
C ASP A 622 -38.68 -36.51 -9.21
N TRP A 623 -38.14 -37.38 -8.34
CA TRP A 623 -38.42 -38.82 -8.39
C TRP A 623 -38.27 -39.48 -7.01
N ARG A 624 -39.34 -40.19 -6.61
CA ARG A 624 -39.49 -41.26 -5.59
C ARG A 624 -39.92 -40.85 -4.18
N GLN A 625 -41.24 -40.73 -4.06
CA GLN A 625 -42.02 -41.02 -2.85
C GLN A 625 -42.47 -42.50 -2.83
N ARG A 626 -42.89 -42.96 -1.64
CA ARG A 626 -43.66 -44.17 -1.24
C ARG A 626 -42.85 -45.35 -0.67
N ASP A 627 -43.20 -45.97 0.45
CA ASP A 627 -44.41 -45.95 1.30
C ASP A 627 -44.08 -46.53 2.70
N ASN A 628 -44.90 -46.15 3.71
CA ASN A 628 -45.46 -46.98 4.81
C ASN A 628 -45.34 -46.47 6.27
N LEU A 629 -46.48 -45.93 6.74
CA LEU A 629 -47.26 -46.32 7.94
C LEU A 629 -46.68 -46.34 9.39
N SER A 630 -47.30 -45.50 10.25
CA SER A 630 -47.88 -45.79 11.59
C SER A 630 -47.21 -45.23 12.88
N SER A 631 -47.86 -44.18 13.44
CA SER A 631 -48.33 -44.03 14.85
C SER A 631 -47.29 -43.84 16.01
N PRO A 632 -47.68 -43.46 17.26
CA PRO A 632 -47.47 -42.10 17.77
C PRO A 632 -46.85 -42.00 19.20
N ALA A 633 -46.63 -40.75 19.63
CA ALA A 633 -46.52 -40.26 21.02
C ALA A 633 -45.27 -40.60 21.84
N HIS A 634 -44.62 -39.57 22.39
CA HIS A 634 -44.58 -39.31 23.84
C HIS A 634 -44.08 -37.89 24.15
N LYS A 635 -44.78 -37.24 25.09
CA LYS A 635 -44.60 -35.88 25.61
C LYS A 635 -43.30 -35.73 26.42
N PRO A 636 -42.86 -34.49 26.68
CA PRO A 636 -42.53 -34.13 28.06
C PRO A 636 -43.48 -33.08 28.64
N VAL A 637 -43.56 -33.15 29.96
CA VAL A 637 -44.50 -32.54 30.88
C VAL A 637 -44.14 -31.08 31.14
N THR A 638 -45.19 -30.27 31.16
CA THR A 638 -45.28 -28.87 31.57
C THR A 638 -45.56 -28.72 33.06
N SER A 639 -45.03 -27.68 33.72
CA SER A 639 -45.77 -26.86 34.70
C SER A 639 -45.01 -25.55 34.91
N SER A 640 -45.51 -24.39 34.43
CA SER A 640 -46.65 -23.58 34.94
C SER A 640 -46.26 -22.80 36.22
N GLN A 641 -46.57 -21.51 36.41
CA GLN A 641 -47.87 -20.84 36.27
C GLN A 641 -47.70 -19.30 36.14
N ARG A 642 -48.61 -18.66 35.37
CA ARG A 642 -49.63 -17.63 35.75
C ARG A 642 -49.21 -16.22 35.30
N GLY A 643 -50.06 -15.37 34.76
CA GLY A 643 -51.50 -15.40 34.48
C GLY A 643 -51.90 -14.10 33.76
N SER A 644 -52.92 -14.22 32.91
CA SER A 644 -53.59 -13.23 32.04
C SER A 644 -53.90 -11.86 32.66
N CYS A 645 -53.84 -10.79 31.85
CA CYS A 645 -54.82 -9.69 31.77
C CYS A 645 -54.75 -8.93 30.41
N THR A 646 -55.77 -9.14 29.58
CA THR A 646 -56.53 -8.19 28.73
C THR A 646 -55.83 -7.12 27.86
N HIS A 647 -56.13 -7.19 26.56
CA HIS A 647 -55.86 -6.19 25.50
C HIS A 647 -56.41 -4.78 25.78
N SER A 648 -55.63 -3.75 25.42
CA SER A 648 -56.11 -2.49 24.82
C SER A 648 -54.97 -1.85 24.01
N PRO A 649 -55.26 -1.12 22.90
CA PRO A 649 -54.27 -0.71 21.92
C PRO A 649 -53.67 0.67 22.25
N GLY A 650 -52.34 0.79 22.24
CA GLY A 650 -51.70 2.08 22.50
C GLY A 650 -50.22 2.13 22.11
N VAL A 651 -49.94 2.92 21.07
CA VAL A 651 -48.68 3.61 20.72
C VAL A 651 -47.54 2.74 20.15
N PRO A 652 -46.98 3.09 18.98
CA PRO A 652 -45.76 2.46 18.46
C PRO A 652 -44.59 2.83 19.38
N GLN A 653 -44.07 1.87 20.14
CA GLN A 653 -42.83 2.05 20.88
C GLN A 653 -41.66 2.13 19.90
N THR A 654 -40.87 3.19 20.07
CA THR A 654 -39.50 3.35 19.56
C THR A 654 -38.63 2.16 19.97
N PRO A 655 -37.67 1.71 19.13
CA PRO A 655 -36.81 0.59 19.49
C PRO A 655 -35.91 1.00 20.66
N ALA A 656 -36.12 0.36 21.81
CA ALA A 656 -35.21 0.41 22.93
C ALA A 656 -33.90 -0.31 22.57
N GLU A 657 -32.80 0.18 23.13
CA GLU A 657 -31.44 -0.32 22.99
C GLU A 657 -31.31 -1.76 23.55
N ASP A 658 -31.43 -2.77 22.70
CA ASP A 658 -30.94 -4.10 23.04
C ASP A 658 -29.41 -4.09 22.94
N GLY A 659 -28.72 -4.18 24.08
CA GLY A 659 -27.25 -4.24 24.23
C GLY A 659 -26.57 -5.49 23.65
N SER A 660 -27.16 -6.09 22.61
CA SER A 660 -26.62 -7.25 21.93
C SER A 660 -25.43 -6.87 21.04
N LEU A 661 -24.38 -7.67 21.08
CA LEU A 661 -23.20 -7.55 20.24
C LEU A 661 -23.61 -7.54 18.76
N PRO A 662 -23.09 -6.64 17.89
CA PRO A 662 -23.39 -6.70 16.47
C PRO A 662 -23.13 -8.09 15.91
N TRP A 663 -24.04 -8.63 15.09
CA TRP A 663 -24.01 -10.04 14.67
C TRP A 663 -22.64 -10.48 14.11
N LEU A 664 -21.97 -9.60 13.35
CA LEU A 664 -20.66 -9.90 12.76
C LEU A 664 -19.58 -10.05 13.85
N MET A 665 -19.66 -9.24 14.90
CA MET A 665 -18.76 -9.32 16.04
C MET A 665 -19.04 -10.60 16.85
N GLN A 666 -20.31 -10.98 17.04
CA GLN A 666 -20.69 -12.23 17.68
C GLN A 666 -20.22 -13.46 16.88
N LEU A 667 -20.40 -13.43 15.57
CA LEU A 667 -19.87 -14.45 14.67
C LEU A 667 -18.35 -14.57 14.81
N CYS A 668 -17.61 -13.46 14.70
CA CYS A 668 -16.15 -13.50 14.82
C CYS A 668 -15.71 -14.05 16.19
N ALA A 669 -16.34 -13.62 17.29
CA ALA A 669 -16.08 -14.17 18.62
C ALA A 669 -16.30 -15.69 18.66
N SER A 670 -17.43 -16.19 18.11
CA SER A 670 -17.73 -17.62 18.05
C SER A 670 -16.67 -18.41 17.26
N LEU A 671 -16.24 -17.91 16.10
CA LEU A 671 -15.20 -18.54 15.28
C LEU A 671 -13.85 -18.64 15.99
N ILE A 672 -13.60 -17.76 16.97
CA ILE A 672 -12.33 -17.71 17.70
C ILE A 672 -12.36 -18.64 18.92
N THR A 673 -13.47 -18.64 19.68
CA THR A 673 -13.53 -19.24 21.02
C THR A 673 -14.35 -20.52 21.09
N GLN A 674 -15.29 -20.77 20.17
CA GLN A 674 -16.17 -21.93 20.23
C GLN A 674 -15.62 -23.10 19.40
N PRO A 675 -15.78 -24.36 19.89
CA PRO A 675 -15.47 -25.55 19.12
C PRO A 675 -16.42 -25.68 17.92
N ARG A 676 -15.96 -26.32 16.84
CA ARG A 676 -16.76 -26.50 15.63
C ARG A 676 -17.94 -27.43 15.90
N GLU A 677 -19.15 -27.01 15.51
CA GLU A 677 -20.32 -27.88 15.43
C GLU A 677 -20.21 -28.76 14.18
N ASP A 678 -19.87 -30.04 14.35
CA ASP A 678 -19.88 -31.00 13.25
C ASP A 678 -21.34 -31.43 12.96
N HIS A 679 -21.95 -30.82 11.94
CA HIS A 679 -23.09 -31.45 11.24
C HIS A 679 -22.54 -32.52 10.30
N SER A 680 -22.21 -33.69 10.84
CA SER A 680 -21.95 -34.88 10.04
C SER A 680 -23.14 -35.84 10.20
N ASP A 681 -23.89 -36.04 9.13
CA ASP A 681 -24.99 -37.03 9.02
C ASP A 681 -24.47 -38.48 9.00
N SER A 682 -23.42 -38.78 9.77
CA SER A 682 -22.88 -40.13 9.91
C SER A 682 -23.22 -40.65 11.28
N GLU A 683 -24.39 -41.30 11.40
CA GLU A 683 -24.69 -42.17 12.52
C GLU A 683 -23.59 -43.25 12.62
N GLY A 684 -22.88 -43.26 13.75
CA GLY A 684 -21.96 -44.34 14.11
C GLY A 684 -20.48 -44.00 14.01
N ALA A 685 -19.96 -43.18 14.93
CA ALA A 685 -18.59 -43.31 15.40
C ALA A 685 -18.44 -42.75 16.83
N THR A 686 -17.77 -43.54 17.66
CA THR A 686 -17.46 -43.37 19.08
C THR A 686 -17.04 -41.96 19.50
N GLN A 687 -17.67 -41.47 20.58
CA GLN A 687 -17.29 -40.29 21.35
C GLN A 687 -15.82 -40.37 21.82
N THR A 688 -14.93 -39.78 21.04
CA THR A 688 -13.66 -39.19 21.51
C THR A 688 -13.60 -37.78 20.94
N GLY A 689 -14.51 -36.92 21.43
CA GLY A 689 -14.65 -35.54 20.99
C GLY A 689 -13.46 -34.70 21.43
N SER A 690 -12.41 -34.66 20.62
CA SER A 690 -11.50 -33.52 20.65
C SER A 690 -12.32 -32.29 20.28
N LEU A 691 -12.37 -31.29 21.16
CA LEU A 691 -12.97 -29.98 20.91
C LEU A 691 -12.12 -29.26 19.84
N ILE A 692 -12.33 -29.60 18.58
CA ILE A 692 -11.56 -29.04 17.46
C ILE A 692 -12.06 -27.62 17.21
N LEU A 693 -11.23 -26.64 17.52
CA LEU A 693 -11.44 -25.23 17.16
C LEU A 693 -11.36 -25.03 15.63
N GLU A 694 -11.85 -23.89 15.17
CA GLU A 694 -11.75 -23.52 13.75
C GLU A 694 -10.29 -23.49 13.25
N PRO A 695 -10.03 -23.76 11.95
CA PRO A 695 -8.68 -23.68 11.40
C PRO A 695 -8.03 -22.32 11.65
N LEU A 696 -6.73 -22.34 12.00
CA LEU A 696 -5.97 -21.14 12.35
C LEU A 696 -6.16 -19.96 11.38
N PRO A 697 -6.17 -20.13 10.03
CA PRO A 697 -6.41 -19.02 9.10
C PRO A 697 -7.75 -18.31 9.29
N VAL A 698 -8.82 -19.04 9.63
CA VAL A 698 -10.16 -18.48 9.86
C VAL A 698 -10.17 -17.69 11.16
N ARG A 699 -9.56 -18.23 12.22
CA ARG A 699 -9.48 -17.58 13.54
C ARG A 699 -8.70 -16.26 13.47
N LEU A 700 -7.57 -16.24 12.75
CA LEU A 700 -6.77 -15.03 12.56
C LEU A 700 -7.53 -13.95 11.78
N GLU A 701 -8.21 -14.33 10.70
CA GLU A 701 -8.99 -13.37 9.92
C GLU A 701 -10.21 -12.84 10.70
N ALA A 702 -10.86 -13.68 11.50
CA ALA A 702 -11.94 -13.25 12.39
C ALA A 702 -11.45 -12.23 13.43
N LEU A 703 -10.28 -12.45 14.05
CA LEU A 703 -9.67 -11.48 14.96
C LEU A 703 -9.34 -10.16 14.27
N GLN A 704 -8.87 -10.21 13.03
CA GLN A 704 -8.59 -9.01 12.23
C GLN A 704 -9.88 -8.22 11.96
N VAL A 705 -10.98 -8.88 11.62
CA VAL A 705 -12.29 -8.25 11.45
C VAL A 705 -12.77 -7.59 12.75
N MET A 706 -12.61 -8.25 13.90
CA MET A 706 -12.94 -7.65 15.21
C MET A 706 -12.12 -6.38 15.47
N CYS A 707 -10.81 -6.41 15.22
CA CYS A 707 -9.95 -5.23 15.36
C CYS A 707 -10.44 -4.07 14.46
N HIS A 708 -10.81 -4.37 13.22
CA HIS A 708 -11.35 -3.37 12.30
C HIS A 708 -12.68 -2.77 12.76
N LEU A 709 -13.59 -3.61 13.29
CA LEU A 709 -14.87 -3.17 13.86
C LEU A 709 -14.66 -2.23 15.05
N VAL A 710 -13.78 -2.60 15.98
CA VAL A 710 -13.43 -1.75 17.14
C VAL A 710 -12.84 -0.42 16.69
N ARG A 711 -11.93 -0.43 15.71
CA ARG A 711 -11.26 0.77 15.23
C ARG A 711 -12.20 1.74 14.48
N GLY A 712 -13.11 1.21 13.66
CA GLY A 712 -13.97 1.99 12.77
C GLY A 712 -15.35 2.33 13.34
N TYR A 713 -15.89 1.47 14.21
CA TYR A 713 -17.27 1.55 14.71
C TYR A 713 -17.33 1.40 16.25
N PHE A 714 -16.36 1.99 16.96
CA PHE A 714 -16.26 1.89 18.43
C PHE A 714 -17.58 2.20 19.15
N SER A 715 -18.32 3.21 18.71
CA SER A 715 -19.61 3.60 19.29
C SER A 715 -20.69 2.52 19.24
N LEU A 716 -20.61 1.57 18.31
CA LEU A 716 -21.53 0.44 18.21
C LEU A 716 -21.12 -0.75 19.09
N VAL A 717 -19.83 -0.90 19.38
CA VAL A 717 -19.28 -2.09 20.05
C VAL A 717 -18.94 -1.84 21.51
N GLN A 718 -18.88 -0.57 21.92
CA GLN A 718 -18.51 -0.16 23.28
C GLN A 718 -19.43 -0.72 24.38
N ALA A 719 -20.70 -1.00 24.06
CA ALA A 719 -21.64 -1.60 25.01
C ALA A 719 -21.21 -3.01 25.45
N ASN A 720 -20.42 -3.70 24.62
CA ASN A 720 -19.93 -5.06 24.86
C ASN A 720 -18.43 -5.09 25.20
N LEU A 721 -17.88 -3.99 25.75
CA LEU A 721 -16.46 -3.86 26.09
C LEU A 721 -15.93 -5.04 26.90
N CYS A 722 -16.68 -5.50 27.91
CA CYS A 722 -16.31 -6.63 28.75
C CYS A 722 -16.25 -7.95 27.97
N GLU A 723 -17.24 -8.23 27.11
CA GLU A 723 -17.30 -9.47 26.31
C GLU A 723 -16.13 -9.54 25.32
N ILE A 724 -15.84 -8.43 24.62
CA ILE A 724 -14.69 -8.35 23.70
C ILE A 724 -13.37 -8.45 24.48
N GLY A 725 -13.32 -7.89 25.69
CA GLY A 725 -12.21 -8.06 26.63
C GLY A 725 -11.97 -9.53 26.99
N GLN A 726 -13.02 -10.31 27.28
CA GLN A 726 -12.90 -11.74 27.57
C GLN A 726 -12.39 -12.54 26.38
N VAL A 727 -12.87 -12.26 25.16
CA VAL A 727 -12.32 -12.88 23.93
C VAL A 727 -10.82 -12.62 23.81
N SER A 728 -10.39 -11.40 24.11
CA SER A 728 -8.96 -11.03 24.07
C SER A 728 -8.14 -11.77 25.13
N ILE A 729 -8.67 -11.91 26.36
CA ILE A 729 -8.07 -12.71 27.43
C ILE A 729 -7.94 -14.18 27.02
N CYS A 730 -8.97 -14.77 26.40
CA CYS A 730 -8.90 -16.13 25.87
C CYS A 730 -7.79 -16.27 24.82
N CYS A 731 -7.66 -15.32 23.89
CA CYS A 731 -6.62 -15.33 22.87
C CYS A 731 -5.20 -15.27 23.47
N LEU A 732 -5.00 -14.48 24.53
CA LEU A 732 -3.70 -14.39 25.20
C LEU A 732 -3.30 -15.66 25.97
N LYS A 733 -4.24 -16.56 26.28
CA LYS A 733 -3.98 -17.86 26.93
C LYS A 733 -3.63 -18.97 25.94
N GLU A 734 -3.83 -18.76 24.64
CA GLU A 734 -3.55 -19.76 23.61
C GLU A 734 -2.06 -20.05 23.47
N ALA A 735 -1.68 -21.24 23.02
CA ALA A 735 -0.29 -21.59 22.76
C ALA A 735 0.27 -20.92 21.48
N GLU A 736 -0.60 -20.59 20.53
CA GLU A 736 -0.22 -20.06 19.22
C GLU A 736 0.13 -18.56 19.28
N PRO A 737 1.39 -18.14 19.00
CA PRO A 737 1.83 -16.75 19.14
C PRO A 737 1.06 -15.78 18.25
N SER A 738 0.62 -16.26 17.08
CA SER A 738 -0.16 -15.47 16.12
C SER A 738 -1.51 -15.04 16.72
N ILE A 739 -2.15 -15.91 17.50
CA ILE A 739 -3.42 -15.61 18.18
C ILE A 739 -3.19 -14.65 19.35
N GLN A 740 -2.14 -14.88 20.15
CA GLN A 740 -1.77 -13.97 21.24
C GLN A 740 -1.52 -12.54 20.73
N LEU A 741 -0.80 -12.38 19.61
CA LEU A 741 -0.53 -11.09 18.98
C LEU A 741 -1.81 -10.35 18.62
N HIS A 742 -2.75 -11.02 17.93
CA HIS A 742 -4.02 -10.40 17.53
C HIS A 742 -4.93 -10.13 18.73
N GLY A 743 -4.90 -10.98 19.76
CA GLY A 743 -5.57 -10.73 21.04
C GLY A 743 -5.07 -9.45 21.73
N ALA A 744 -3.74 -9.27 21.83
CA ALA A 744 -3.15 -8.03 22.32
C ALA A 744 -3.53 -6.83 21.45
N LYS A 745 -3.53 -6.98 20.12
CA LYS A 745 -3.92 -5.92 19.19
C LYS A 745 -5.38 -5.49 19.38
N LEU A 746 -6.28 -6.43 19.63
CA LEU A 746 -7.69 -6.13 19.91
C LEU A 746 -7.85 -5.27 21.18
N ILE A 747 -7.13 -5.59 22.26
CA ILE A 747 -7.10 -4.78 23.49
C ILE A 747 -6.57 -3.37 23.20
N GLN A 748 -5.51 -3.27 22.40
CA GLN A 748 -4.93 -1.98 22.03
C GLN A 748 -5.94 -1.10 21.27
N GLU A 749 -6.70 -1.67 20.33
CA GLU A 749 -7.73 -0.93 19.59
C GLU A 749 -8.88 -0.51 20.51
N LEU A 750 -9.29 -1.34 21.48
CA LEU A 750 -10.28 -0.97 22.50
C LEU A 750 -9.80 0.21 23.33
N GLY A 751 -8.58 0.14 23.87
CA GLY A 751 -7.97 1.24 24.62
C GLY A 751 -7.87 2.53 23.81
N THR A 752 -7.47 2.42 22.54
CA THR A 752 -7.41 3.57 21.62
C THR A 752 -8.79 4.16 21.34
N GLY A 753 -9.83 3.33 21.21
CA GLY A 753 -11.22 3.75 21.06
C GLY A 753 -11.70 4.56 22.28
N ILE A 754 -11.41 4.08 23.49
CA ILE A 754 -11.71 4.78 24.74
C ILE A 754 -10.97 6.13 24.81
N ILE A 755 -9.66 6.15 24.57
CA ILE A 755 -8.86 7.39 24.58
C ILE A 755 -9.46 8.44 23.62
N LYS A 756 -9.89 8.03 22.42
CA LYS A 756 -10.51 8.95 21.45
C LYS A 756 -11.77 9.62 22.00
N GLN A 757 -12.62 8.92 22.77
CA GLN A 757 -13.83 9.52 23.33
C GLN A 757 -13.55 10.59 24.41
N TYR A 758 -12.45 10.42 25.14
CA TYR A 758 -12.05 11.31 26.23
C TYR A 758 -11.16 12.49 25.78
N LYS A 759 -10.78 12.54 24.50
CA LYS A 759 -10.09 13.71 23.93
C LYS A 759 -11.06 14.87 23.75
N ALA A 760 -10.68 16.05 24.27
CA ALA A 760 -11.47 17.27 24.18
C ALA A 760 -11.83 17.64 22.72
N GLU A 761 -10.90 17.44 21.78
CA GLU A 761 -11.06 17.77 20.35
C GLU A 761 -12.22 17.03 19.65
N ASN A 762 -12.58 15.83 20.13
CA ASN A 762 -13.57 14.99 19.46
C ASN A 762 -15.02 15.32 19.83
N ASN A 763 -15.24 16.24 20.78
CA ASN A 763 -16.56 16.74 21.19
C ASN A 763 -17.63 15.63 21.44
N VAL A 764 -17.21 14.45 21.91
CA VAL A 764 -18.14 13.34 22.19
C VAL A 764 -18.94 13.68 23.46
N PRO A 765 -20.28 13.71 23.42
CA PRO A 765 -21.11 13.98 24.60
C PRO A 765 -20.85 12.96 25.71
N GLU A 766 -20.84 13.40 26.97
CA GLU A 766 -20.59 12.53 28.13
C GLU A 766 -21.56 11.35 28.21
N SER A 767 -22.81 11.53 27.77
CA SER A 767 -23.83 10.47 27.74
C SER A 767 -23.50 9.31 26.80
N ILE A 768 -22.59 9.49 25.83
CA ILE A 768 -22.21 8.47 24.84
C ILE A 768 -20.89 7.80 25.21
N ARG A 769 -20.09 8.39 26.10
CA ARG A 769 -18.78 7.88 26.49
C ARG A 769 -18.92 6.63 27.36
N VAL A 770 -17.97 5.71 27.24
CA VAL A 770 -17.85 4.60 28.21
C VAL A 770 -17.58 5.21 29.61
N PRO A 771 -18.39 4.92 30.63
CA PRO A 771 -18.18 5.44 31.98
C PRO A 771 -16.80 5.08 32.53
N LEU A 772 -16.15 6.02 33.22
CA LEU A 772 -14.78 5.83 33.71
C LEU A 772 -14.65 4.61 34.64
N SER A 773 -15.66 4.33 35.47
CA SER A 773 -15.70 3.14 36.33
C SER A 773 -15.62 1.83 35.53
N GLN A 774 -16.31 1.75 34.38
CA GLN A 774 -16.24 0.59 33.48
C GLN A 774 -14.87 0.48 32.81
N VAL A 775 -14.25 1.61 32.45
CA VAL A 775 -12.88 1.65 31.88
C VAL A 775 -11.86 1.13 32.90
N VAL A 776 -11.97 1.55 34.17
CA VAL A 776 -11.10 1.10 35.26
C VAL A 776 -11.28 -0.39 35.53
N GLN A 777 -12.52 -0.89 35.56
CA GLN A 777 -12.78 -2.32 35.71
C GLN A 777 -12.18 -3.12 34.55
N PHE A 778 -12.39 -2.69 33.31
CA PHE A 778 -11.83 -3.33 32.12
C PHE A 778 -10.30 -3.47 32.21
N TRP A 779 -9.60 -2.38 32.54
CA TRP A 779 -8.14 -2.43 32.67
C TRP A 779 -7.68 -3.27 33.87
N SER A 780 -8.44 -3.27 34.96
CA SER A 780 -8.16 -4.12 36.12
C SER A 780 -8.22 -5.61 35.75
N ASP A 781 -9.22 -6.02 34.98
CA ASP A 781 -9.38 -7.42 34.51
C ASP A 781 -8.27 -7.82 33.53
N ILE A 782 -7.93 -6.94 32.59
CA ILE A 782 -6.87 -7.19 31.60
C ILE A 782 -5.49 -7.29 32.25
N LEU A 783 -5.16 -6.37 33.16
CA LEU A 783 -3.85 -6.30 33.83
C LEU A 783 -3.69 -7.36 34.93
N SER A 784 -4.77 -7.88 35.50
CA SER A 784 -4.74 -9.04 36.39
C SER A 784 -4.73 -10.38 35.64
N GLY A 785 -5.04 -10.35 34.33
CA GLY A 785 -5.12 -11.51 33.46
C GLY A 785 -3.79 -11.93 32.79
N PRO A 786 -3.87 -12.63 31.65
CA PRO A 786 -2.72 -13.25 30.97
C PRO A 786 -1.76 -12.25 30.30
N LEU A 787 -2.09 -10.95 30.27
CA LEU A 787 -1.24 -9.92 29.68
C LEU A 787 0.14 -9.87 30.36
N ASN A 788 0.22 -10.09 31.67
CA ASN A 788 1.50 -10.13 32.39
C ASN A 788 2.39 -11.27 31.91
N GLY A 789 1.81 -12.44 31.60
CA GLY A 789 2.54 -13.56 31.00
C GLY A 789 3.08 -13.20 29.61
N ALA A 790 2.30 -12.49 28.79
CA ALA A 790 2.73 -12.00 27.48
C ALA A 790 3.86 -10.96 27.58
N LEU A 791 3.84 -10.07 28.59
CA LEU A 791 4.90 -9.10 28.87
C LEU A 791 6.21 -9.75 29.35
N GLN A 792 6.15 -10.92 29.97
CA GLN A 792 7.31 -11.65 30.50
C GLN A 792 7.81 -12.78 29.57
N ASN A 793 7.16 -12.97 28.41
CA ASN A 793 7.53 -14.04 27.47
C ASN A 793 8.79 -13.69 26.66
N ASN A 794 9.96 -14.01 27.23
CA ASN A 794 11.26 -13.75 26.62
C ASN A 794 11.54 -14.57 25.35
N GLN A 795 10.76 -15.62 25.06
CA GLN A 795 10.95 -16.44 23.87
C GLN A 795 10.32 -15.82 22.61
N GLN A 796 9.34 -14.91 22.77
CA GLN A 796 8.52 -14.38 21.68
C GLN A 796 8.47 -12.85 21.69
N SER A 797 9.54 -12.21 21.20
CA SER A 797 9.68 -10.75 21.24
C SER A 797 8.56 -9.97 20.52
N ARG A 798 7.88 -10.56 19.52
CA ARG A 798 6.75 -9.92 18.83
C ARG A 798 5.49 -9.84 19.71
N VAL A 799 5.19 -10.89 20.47
CA VAL A 799 4.07 -10.89 21.43
C VAL A 799 4.34 -9.90 22.55
N GLN A 800 5.56 -9.93 23.09
CA GLN A 800 6.00 -9.00 24.13
C GLN A 800 5.92 -7.54 23.66
N MET A 801 6.31 -7.26 22.42
CA MET A 801 6.16 -5.93 21.79
C MET A 801 4.70 -5.50 21.71
N SER A 802 3.82 -6.38 21.23
CA SER A 802 2.39 -6.09 21.16
C SER A 802 1.77 -5.87 22.54
N ALA A 803 2.21 -6.61 23.56
CA ALA A 803 1.77 -6.44 24.94
C ALA A 803 2.27 -5.11 25.53
N CYS A 804 3.50 -4.67 25.21
CA CYS A 804 3.97 -3.33 25.59
C CYS A 804 3.15 -2.22 24.93
N ASP A 805 2.79 -2.40 23.65
CA ASP A 805 1.94 -1.46 22.92
C ASP A 805 0.52 -1.37 23.52
N VAL A 806 0.00 -2.44 24.13
CA VAL A 806 -1.27 -2.41 24.89
C VAL A 806 -1.19 -1.45 26.07
N LEU A 807 -0.10 -1.45 26.85
CA LEU A 807 0.07 -0.52 27.97
C LEU A 807 0.00 0.94 27.52
N SER A 808 0.47 1.24 26.30
CA SER A 808 0.39 2.59 25.71
C SER A 808 -1.04 3.07 25.38
N SER A 809 -2.05 2.21 25.51
CA SER A 809 -3.46 2.50 25.23
C SER A 809 -4.34 2.64 26.47
N ILE A 810 -3.74 2.68 27.67
CA ILE A 810 -4.46 2.96 28.91
C ILE A 810 -4.82 4.46 28.97
N LEU A 811 -6.07 4.76 29.30
CA LEU A 811 -6.56 6.12 29.50
C LEU A 811 -5.92 6.72 30.78
N PRO A 812 -5.34 7.94 30.75
CA PRO A 812 -4.66 8.54 31.91
C PRO A 812 -5.52 8.60 33.18
N GLN A 813 -6.78 9.02 33.04
CA GLN A 813 -7.74 9.12 34.14
C GLN A 813 -8.08 7.74 34.73
N ALA A 814 -8.08 6.70 33.90
CA ALA A 814 -8.31 5.34 34.37
C ALA A 814 -7.06 4.79 35.07
N PHE A 815 -5.86 5.10 34.54
CA PHE A 815 -4.58 4.71 35.14
C PHE A 815 -4.45 5.22 36.58
N GLU A 816 -4.81 6.48 36.83
CA GLU A 816 -4.79 7.09 38.16
C GLU A 816 -5.67 6.37 39.19
N GLN A 817 -6.78 5.76 38.74
CA GLN A 817 -7.71 5.01 39.60
C GLN A 817 -7.38 3.52 39.74
N LEU A 818 -6.37 3.01 39.02
CA LEU A 818 -5.94 1.62 39.18
C LEU A 818 -5.27 1.40 40.56
N PRO A 819 -5.24 0.16 41.08
CA PRO A 819 -4.51 -0.13 42.31
C PRO A 819 -3.03 0.27 42.20
N TYR A 820 -2.46 0.90 43.24
CA TYR A 820 -1.08 1.39 43.24
C TYR A 820 -0.06 0.32 42.80
N LYS A 821 -0.22 -0.93 43.25
CA LYS A 821 0.64 -2.06 42.84
C LYS A 821 0.61 -2.29 41.32
N THR A 822 -0.55 -2.13 40.68
CA THR A 822 -0.73 -2.29 39.24
C THR A 822 -0.11 -1.13 38.46
N GLN A 823 -0.25 0.10 38.96
CA GLN A 823 0.40 1.28 38.38
C GLN A 823 1.94 1.11 38.40
N MET A 824 2.49 0.73 39.55
CA MET A 824 3.92 0.48 39.72
C MET A 824 4.41 -0.68 38.83
N MET A 825 3.64 -1.74 38.68
CA MET A 825 3.96 -2.84 37.77
C MET A 825 4.08 -2.35 36.32
N CYS A 826 3.14 -1.53 35.83
CA CYS A 826 3.21 -1.00 34.47
C CYS A 826 4.48 -0.16 34.26
N ILE A 827 4.79 0.72 35.20
CA ILE A 827 5.97 1.61 35.14
C ILE A 827 7.27 0.80 35.16
N THR A 828 7.41 -0.10 36.13
CA THR A 828 8.63 -0.91 36.32
C THR A 828 8.87 -1.87 35.16
N VAL A 829 7.82 -2.49 34.60
CA VAL A 829 7.95 -3.33 33.41
C VAL A 829 8.42 -2.52 32.20
N LEU A 830 7.81 -1.35 31.94
CA LEU A 830 8.21 -0.51 30.82
C LEU A 830 9.67 -0.03 30.96
N LEU A 831 10.06 0.45 32.14
CA LEU A 831 11.45 0.84 32.42
C LEU A 831 12.42 -0.34 32.26
N GLY A 832 12.10 -1.51 32.82
CA GLY A 832 12.93 -2.71 32.70
C GLY A 832 13.12 -3.15 31.25
N VAL A 833 12.07 -3.10 30.44
CA VAL A 833 12.11 -3.46 29.01
C VAL A 833 12.99 -2.50 28.20
N THR A 834 13.19 -1.25 28.64
CA THR A 834 14.10 -0.32 27.94
C THR A 834 15.56 -0.77 27.93
N TYR A 835 15.95 -1.67 28.83
CA TYR A 835 17.30 -2.26 28.88
C TYR A 835 17.45 -3.53 28.03
N SER A 836 16.41 -3.94 27.29
CA SER A 836 16.49 -5.06 26.36
C SER A 836 17.35 -4.74 25.14
N GLU A 837 18.12 -5.70 24.66
CA GLU A 837 18.91 -5.60 23.42
C GLU A 837 18.06 -5.69 22.13
N ASN A 838 16.77 -6.02 22.24
CA ASN A 838 15.89 -6.29 21.10
C ASN A 838 15.12 -5.04 20.62
N TYR A 839 14.51 -5.16 19.43
CA TYR A 839 13.58 -4.17 18.86
C TYR A 839 12.40 -3.82 19.78
N LEU A 840 12.15 -4.65 20.80
CA LEU A 840 11.21 -4.44 21.90
C LEU A 840 11.36 -3.08 22.58
N LYS A 841 12.59 -2.56 22.72
CA LYS A 841 12.89 -1.25 23.29
C LYS A 841 12.06 -0.14 22.65
N THR A 842 11.77 -0.26 21.35
CA THR A 842 10.95 0.70 20.58
C THR A 842 9.55 0.91 21.19
N ALA A 843 8.87 -0.17 21.59
CA ALA A 843 7.51 -0.11 22.12
C ALA A 843 7.51 0.44 23.56
N ALA A 844 8.44 -0.01 24.41
CA ALA A 844 8.55 0.46 25.78
C ALA A 844 8.89 1.96 25.86
N VAL A 845 9.88 2.40 25.09
CA VAL A 845 10.27 3.83 24.98
C VAL A 845 9.09 4.69 24.52
N ARG A 846 8.29 4.20 23.57
CA ARG A 846 7.07 4.90 23.13
C ARG A 846 6.03 4.97 24.25
N ALA A 847 5.79 3.88 24.97
CA ALA A 847 4.82 3.85 26.08
C ALA A 847 5.22 4.79 27.21
N LEU A 848 6.51 4.81 27.60
CA LEU A 848 7.02 5.79 28.58
C LEU A 848 6.83 7.24 28.13
N GLY A 849 7.04 7.53 26.84
CA GLY A 849 6.75 8.84 26.26
C GLY A 849 5.27 9.23 26.25
N ILE A 850 4.36 8.28 26.47
CA ILE A 850 2.93 8.54 26.68
C ILE A 850 2.65 8.73 28.18
N TYR A 851 3.20 7.88 29.04
CA TYR A 851 3.01 7.92 30.49
C TYR A 851 3.56 9.22 31.10
N ILE A 852 4.63 9.79 30.54
CA ILE A 852 5.18 11.08 30.96
C ILE A 852 4.20 12.26 30.80
N MET A 853 3.14 12.08 30.00
CA MET A 853 2.09 13.08 29.83
C MET A 853 0.89 12.85 30.77
N PHE A 854 0.89 11.78 31.58
CA PHE A 854 -0.20 11.49 32.51
C PHE A 854 -0.17 12.49 33.66
N PRO A 855 -1.30 13.14 34.01
CA PRO A 855 -1.33 14.13 35.09
C PRO A 855 -0.77 13.59 36.42
N CYS A 856 -1.09 12.34 36.77
CA CYS A 856 -0.63 11.70 38.01
C CYS A 856 0.86 11.30 38.03
N LEU A 857 1.56 11.33 36.89
CA LEU A 857 2.97 10.92 36.78
C LEU A 857 3.90 12.06 36.38
N ARG A 858 3.39 13.06 35.66
CA ARG A 858 4.20 14.11 35.06
C ARG A 858 4.89 15.01 36.09
N GLU A 859 4.37 15.06 37.31
CA GLU A 859 4.90 15.84 38.44
C GLU A 859 5.81 14.99 39.35
N ASP A 860 5.86 13.66 39.18
CA ASP A 860 6.78 12.77 39.91
C ASP A 860 8.19 12.88 39.32
N VAL A 861 9.06 13.64 39.99
CA VAL A 861 10.44 13.89 39.57
C VAL A 861 11.27 12.62 39.45
N MET A 862 11.01 11.60 40.28
CA MET A 862 11.73 10.32 40.21
C MET A 862 11.36 9.59 38.92
N PHE A 863 10.07 9.49 38.63
CA PHE A 863 9.60 8.88 37.37
C PHE A 863 10.08 9.66 36.13
N VAL A 864 10.05 10.99 36.17
CA VAL A 864 10.56 11.86 35.09
C VAL A 864 12.05 11.62 34.88
N THR A 865 12.83 11.53 35.95
CA THR A 865 14.28 11.29 35.91
C THR A 865 14.63 9.91 35.38
N ASP A 866 13.97 8.86 35.86
CA ASP A 866 14.18 7.48 35.40
C ASP A 866 13.82 7.33 33.92
N THR A 867 12.68 7.93 33.53
CA THR A 867 12.26 7.98 32.13
C THR A 867 13.28 8.71 31.27
N ALA A 868 13.74 9.90 31.69
CA ALA A 868 14.75 10.65 30.94
C ALA A 868 16.03 9.84 30.73
N ASN A 869 16.56 9.18 31.77
CA ASN A 869 17.76 8.34 31.65
C ASN A 869 17.56 7.16 30.68
N ALA A 870 16.42 6.47 30.77
CA ALA A 870 16.08 5.39 29.83
C ALA A 870 15.99 5.89 28.38
N LEU A 871 15.39 7.07 28.16
CA LEU A 871 15.29 7.69 26.84
C LEU A 871 16.65 8.12 26.29
N LEU A 872 17.54 8.64 27.14
CA LEU A 872 18.90 9.02 26.74
C LEU A 872 19.71 7.80 26.28
N ALA A 873 19.64 6.70 27.01
CA ALA A 873 20.27 5.44 26.59
C ALA A 873 19.71 4.93 25.26
N ALA A 874 18.39 4.99 25.07
CA ALA A 874 17.74 4.58 23.82
C ALA A 874 18.05 5.52 22.64
N LEU A 875 18.41 6.78 22.88
CA LEU A 875 18.80 7.73 21.83
C LEU A 875 20.17 7.42 21.24
N GLU A 876 21.00 6.65 21.94
CA GLU A 876 22.32 6.18 21.48
C GLU A 876 22.27 4.78 20.85
N ASP A 877 21.08 4.21 20.68
CA ASP A 877 20.88 2.87 20.13
C ASP A 877 21.30 2.75 18.65
N ARG A 878 21.78 1.57 18.24
CA ARG A 878 22.19 1.30 16.85
C ARG A 878 21.01 1.37 15.88
N CYS A 879 19.81 1.01 16.34
CA CYS A 879 18.59 0.98 15.55
C CYS A 879 17.96 2.37 15.40
N ALA A 880 17.84 2.86 14.15
CA ALA A 880 17.24 4.16 13.85
C ALA A 880 15.78 4.29 14.31
N ASN A 881 15.01 3.18 14.35
CA ASN A 881 13.62 3.21 14.83
C ASN A 881 13.53 3.41 16.34
N VAL A 882 14.47 2.82 17.09
CA VAL A 882 14.57 3.02 18.55
C VAL A 882 14.92 4.48 18.82
N ARG A 883 15.97 5.01 18.17
CA ARG A 883 16.35 6.43 18.29
C ARG A 883 15.22 7.39 17.92
N LEU A 884 14.45 7.06 16.88
CA LEU A 884 13.26 7.84 16.49
C LEU A 884 12.22 7.88 17.61
N LYS A 885 11.88 6.74 18.21
CA LYS A 885 10.91 6.72 19.32
C LYS A 885 11.47 7.38 20.57
N ALA A 886 12.76 7.22 20.86
CA ALA A 886 13.43 7.88 21.96
C ALA A 886 13.38 9.41 21.82
N ALA A 887 13.73 9.94 20.65
CA ALA A 887 13.67 11.37 20.37
C ALA A 887 12.23 11.91 20.47
N TRP A 888 11.25 11.17 19.96
CA TRP A 888 9.83 11.54 20.08
C TRP A 888 9.37 11.58 21.55
N SER A 889 9.67 10.54 22.32
CA SER A 889 9.34 10.45 23.74
C SER A 889 10.06 11.51 24.58
N LEU A 890 11.33 11.81 24.27
CA LEU A 890 12.09 12.87 24.93
C LEU A 890 11.49 14.24 24.64
N GLY A 891 10.99 14.44 23.42
CA GLY A 891 10.21 15.63 23.07
C GLY A 891 8.98 15.77 23.96
N ASN A 892 8.15 14.73 24.10
CA ASN A 892 6.96 14.77 24.97
C ASN A 892 7.35 15.05 26.42
N LEU A 893 8.44 14.46 26.90
CA LEU A 893 8.98 14.76 28.23
C LEU A 893 9.29 16.25 28.37
N THR A 894 9.96 16.88 27.40
CA THR A 894 10.23 18.32 27.47
C THR A 894 9.00 19.21 27.31
N ASP A 895 7.95 18.77 26.58
CA ASP A 895 6.67 19.49 26.57
C ASP A 895 6.03 19.43 27.97
N THR A 896 6.06 18.26 28.61
CA THR A 896 5.63 18.08 30.01
C THR A 896 6.37 19.02 30.95
N LEU A 897 7.70 19.13 30.84
CA LEU A 897 8.48 20.07 31.65
C LEU A 897 8.00 21.52 31.48
N ARG A 898 7.67 21.92 30.24
CA ARG A 898 7.13 23.25 29.93
C ARG A 898 5.74 23.46 30.53
N VAL A 899 4.87 22.45 30.50
CA VAL A 899 3.55 22.49 31.14
C VAL A 899 3.69 22.66 32.65
N ASN A 900 4.55 21.86 33.29
CA ASN A 900 4.78 21.94 34.74
C ASN A 900 5.41 23.27 35.15
N MET A 901 6.31 23.82 34.35
CA MET A 901 6.87 25.16 34.55
C MET A 901 5.76 26.24 34.62
N ALA A 902 4.69 26.09 33.82
CA ALA A 902 3.57 27.02 33.83
C ALA A 902 2.54 26.76 34.95
N SER A 903 2.34 25.50 35.35
CA SER A 903 1.31 25.12 36.32
C SER A 903 1.79 24.99 37.77
N VAL A 904 2.98 24.44 37.99
CA VAL A 904 3.57 24.18 39.31
C VAL A 904 4.55 25.30 39.72
N GLY A 905 5.14 25.98 38.73
CA GLY A 905 6.05 27.10 38.96
C GLY A 905 7.51 26.66 39.13
N VAL A 906 8.32 27.53 39.74
CA VAL A 906 9.78 27.40 39.79
C VAL A 906 10.23 26.20 40.65
N GLU A 907 9.45 25.82 41.67
CA GLU A 907 9.78 24.73 42.61
C GLU A 907 10.09 23.41 41.87
N PHE A 908 9.27 23.03 40.89
CA PHE A 908 9.52 21.83 40.07
C PHE A 908 10.81 21.92 39.24
N GLN A 909 11.19 23.11 38.78
CA GLN A 909 12.45 23.30 38.05
C GLN A 909 13.67 23.13 38.96
N GLU A 910 13.53 23.38 40.27
CA GLU A 910 14.62 23.29 41.23
C GLU A 910 14.91 21.83 41.63
N GLU A 911 13.89 20.98 41.62
CA GLU A 911 13.98 19.56 41.97
C GLU A 911 14.68 18.72 40.89
N LEU A 912 14.70 19.20 39.64
CA LEU A 912 15.36 18.51 38.54
C LEU A 912 16.88 18.69 38.56
N SER A 913 17.60 17.57 38.42
CA SER A 913 19.07 17.56 38.41
C SER A 913 19.65 18.36 37.24
N ASP A 914 20.51 19.35 37.55
CA ASP A 914 21.30 20.07 36.56
C ASP A 914 22.11 19.13 35.65
N THR A 915 22.63 18.03 36.21
CA THR A 915 23.38 17.04 35.43
C THR A 915 22.51 16.31 34.41
N LEU A 916 21.24 16.07 34.72
CA LEU A 916 20.28 15.45 33.81
C LEU A 916 19.92 16.41 32.68
N LEU A 917 19.59 17.67 33.01
CA LEU A 917 19.29 18.71 32.03
C LEU A 917 20.44 18.92 31.05
N LEU A 918 21.69 18.94 31.57
CA LEU A 918 22.89 19.02 30.74
C LEU A 918 23.03 17.82 29.79
N LYS A 919 22.85 16.59 30.30
CA LYS A 919 22.90 15.38 29.47
C LYS A 919 21.82 15.38 28.39
N MET A 920 20.60 15.80 28.71
CA MET A 920 19.49 15.91 27.75
C MET A 920 19.81 16.91 26.64
N LEU A 921 20.33 18.09 26.99
CA LEU A 921 20.71 19.12 26.02
C LEU A 921 21.81 18.62 25.08
N GLN A 922 22.85 17.98 25.62
CA GLN A 922 23.94 17.42 24.82
C GLN A 922 23.48 16.27 23.91
N ALA A 923 22.65 15.36 24.43
CA ALA A 923 22.15 14.22 23.66
C ALA A 923 21.22 14.67 22.52
N ALA A 924 20.32 15.61 22.78
CA ALA A 924 19.47 16.22 21.75
C ALA A 924 20.29 16.97 20.70
N THR A 925 21.38 17.64 21.11
CA THR A 925 22.30 18.32 20.19
C THR A 925 22.96 17.31 19.25
N ARG A 926 23.45 16.17 19.77
CA ARG A 926 23.97 15.07 18.92
C ARG A 926 22.90 14.50 17.99
N ALA A 927 21.70 14.20 18.51
CA ALA A 927 20.60 13.63 17.74
C ALA A 927 20.05 14.56 16.64
N SER A 928 20.28 15.87 16.74
CA SER A 928 19.95 16.83 15.67
C SER A 928 20.77 16.60 14.38
N SER A 929 21.88 15.86 14.46
CA SER A 929 22.68 15.50 13.29
C SER A 929 22.26 14.17 12.64
N ASP A 930 21.30 13.44 13.21
CA ASP A 930 20.77 12.17 12.69
C ASP A 930 19.79 12.41 11.52
N LYS A 931 19.17 11.36 10.98
CA LYS A 931 18.18 11.39 9.89
C LYS A 931 16.98 12.28 10.23
N ASP A 932 16.35 12.84 9.19
CA ASP A 932 15.27 13.85 9.30
C ASP A 932 14.17 13.53 10.32
N ARG A 933 13.74 12.26 10.44
CA ARG A 933 12.71 11.86 11.40
C ARG A 933 13.16 12.01 12.86
N VAL A 934 14.41 11.67 13.17
CA VAL A 934 15.01 11.83 14.51
C VAL A 934 15.30 13.31 14.75
N ARG A 935 15.95 13.96 13.77
CA ARG A 935 16.30 15.39 13.79
C ARG A 935 15.09 16.27 14.12
N SER A 936 13.94 16.02 13.47
CA SER A 936 12.69 16.75 13.71
C SER A 936 12.31 16.78 15.20
N ASN A 937 12.43 15.66 15.91
CA ASN A 937 12.09 15.59 17.34
C ASN A 937 13.21 16.14 18.23
N ALA A 938 14.47 15.91 17.87
CA ALA A 938 15.62 16.40 18.61
C ALA A 938 15.66 17.94 18.67
N VAL A 939 15.38 18.64 17.56
CA VAL A 939 15.35 20.12 17.58
C VAL A 939 14.21 20.68 18.43
N ARG A 940 13.08 19.96 18.53
CA ARG A 940 11.98 20.32 19.43
C ARG A 940 12.41 20.24 20.91
N VAL A 941 13.10 19.16 21.27
CA VAL A 941 13.71 18.98 22.61
C VAL A 941 14.66 20.15 22.93
N LEU A 942 15.53 20.54 21.99
CA LEU A 942 16.46 21.66 22.18
C LEU A 942 15.74 22.97 22.48
N GLY A 943 14.73 23.33 21.68
CA GLY A 943 13.97 24.57 21.89
C GLY A 943 13.27 24.61 23.25
N ASN A 944 12.67 23.49 23.66
CA ASN A 944 11.98 23.40 24.95
C ASN A 944 12.96 23.45 26.13
N LEU A 945 14.10 22.77 26.06
CA LEU A 945 15.13 22.83 27.12
C LEU A 945 15.73 24.23 27.23
N LEU A 946 16.07 24.87 26.11
CA LEU A 946 16.57 26.26 26.12
C LEU A 946 15.56 27.23 26.72
N HIS A 947 14.26 26.98 26.54
CA HIS A 947 13.21 27.76 27.21
C HIS A 947 13.16 27.48 28.72
N PHE A 948 13.37 26.23 29.14
CA PHE A 948 13.22 25.76 30.51
C PHE A 948 14.40 26.10 31.43
N LEU A 949 15.62 26.28 30.90
CA LEU A 949 16.82 26.53 31.72
C LEU A 949 16.74 27.85 32.51
N ARG A 950 17.21 27.81 33.77
CA ARG A 950 17.23 28.94 34.71
C ARG A 950 18.48 29.81 34.57
N GLN A 951 18.42 31.04 35.07
CA GLN A 951 19.55 31.97 35.11
C GLN A 951 20.78 31.37 35.84
N SER A 952 20.57 30.63 36.93
CA SER A 952 21.64 29.97 37.69
C SER A 952 22.42 28.95 36.84
N GLN A 953 21.70 28.15 36.05
CA GLN A 953 22.28 27.15 35.15
C GLN A 953 23.00 27.82 33.98
N LEU A 954 22.39 28.82 33.35
CA LEU A 954 22.98 29.54 32.21
C LEU A 954 24.24 30.34 32.59
N SER A 955 24.34 30.77 33.85
CA SER A 955 25.53 31.44 34.39
C SER A 955 26.67 30.45 34.72
N HIS A 956 26.37 29.15 34.82
CA HIS A 956 27.35 28.13 35.20
C HIS A 956 28.25 27.74 34.00
N PRO A 957 29.59 27.70 34.16
CA PRO A 957 30.52 27.45 33.04
C PRO A 957 30.28 26.15 32.27
N THR A 958 29.75 25.12 32.94
CA THR A 958 29.48 23.81 32.30
C THR A 958 28.34 23.85 31.28
N PHE A 959 27.41 24.81 31.40
CA PHE A 959 26.28 24.97 30.47
C PHE A 959 26.58 25.89 29.30
N GLN A 960 27.57 26.77 29.41
CA GLN A 960 27.87 27.76 28.36
C GLN A 960 28.08 27.11 26.98
N ARG A 961 29.07 26.22 26.84
CA ARG A 961 29.34 25.56 25.55
C ARG A 961 28.14 24.71 25.05
N PRO A 962 27.52 23.85 25.86
CA PRO A 962 26.35 23.08 25.43
C PRO A 962 25.15 23.92 24.96
N VAL A 963 24.91 25.08 25.58
CA VAL A 963 23.86 26.03 25.14
C VAL A 963 24.21 26.63 23.78
N GLU A 964 25.46 27.07 23.58
CA GLU A 964 25.90 27.58 22.29
C GLU A 964 25.82 26.53 21.18
N ASP A 965 26.24 25.29 21.47
CA ASP A 965 26.19 24.17 20.53
C ASP A 965 24.74 23.81 20.17
N ALA A 966 23.83 23.83 21.14
CA ALA A 966 22.40 23.60 20.93
C ALA A 966 21.79 24.67 20.00
N VAL A 967 22.06 25.95 20.24
CA VAL A 967 21.54 27.02 19.36
C VAL A 967 22.17 26.93 17.98
N ARG A 968 23.48 26.66 17.88
CA ARG A 968 24.16 26.48 16.59
C ARG A 968 23.56 25.32 15.78
N ALA A 969 23.18 24.22 16.44
CA ALA A 969 22.49 23.10 15.82
C ALA A 969 21.10 23.48 15.29
N LEU A 970 20.33 24.29 16.03
CA LEU A 970 19.05 24.82 15.57
C LEU A 970 19.23 25.71 14.33
N VAL A 971 20.17 26.66 14.38
CA VAL A 971 20.49 27.56 13.27
C VAL A 971 20.90 26.79 12.02
N LYS A 972 21.81 25.82 12.16
CA LYS A 972 22.22 24.93 11.06
C LYS A 972 21.03 24.19 10.47
N THR A 973 20.09 23.74 11.30
CA THR A 973 18.89 23.02 10.83
C THR A 973 17.94 23.94 10.06
N VAL A 974 17.73 25.18 10.51
CA VAL A 974 16.92 26.20 9.81
C VAL A 974 17.48 26.48 8.40
N GLN A 975 18.80 26.56 8.27
CA GLN A 975 19.52 26.83 7.01
C GLN A 975 19.67 25.61 6.10
N SER A 976 19.47 24.39 6.60
CA SER A 976 19.67 23.16 5.83
C SER A 976 18.59 22.92 4.76
N ASP A 977 18.91 22.07 3.78
CA ASP A 977 17.96 21.53 2.78
C ASP A 977 17.15 20.34 3.32
N SER A 978 16.97 20.25 4.63
CA SER A 978 16.15 19.19 5.24
C SER A 978 14.67 19.32 4.88
N VAL A 979 13.91 18.22 5.05
CA VAL A 979 12.47 18.22 4.80
C VAL A 979 11.79 19.36 5.57
N MET A 980 10.82 20.03 4.95
CA MET A 980 10.20 21.26 5.48
C MET A 980 9.69 21.13 6.92
N LYS A 981 9.21 19.95 7.34
CA LYS A 981 8.83 19.68 8.74
C LYS A 981 9.98 19.88 9.74
N VAL A 982 11.19 19.48 9.37
CA VAL A 982 12.39 19.63 10.22
C VAL A 982 12.74 21.11 10.37
N ARG A 983 12.74 21.87 9.27
CA ARG A 983 12.97 23.32 9.26
C ARG A 983 11.89 24.08 10.04
N TRP A 984 10.62 23.66 9.89
CA TRP A 984 9.49 24.18 10.65
C TRP A 984 9.72 23.99 12.16
N ASN A 985 10.08 22.76 12.59
CA ASN A 985 10.35 22.46 13.99
C ASN A 985 11.55 23.27 14.52
N ALA A 986 12.59 23.50 13.70
CA ALA A 986 13.76 24.27 14.09
C ALA A 986 13.45 25.77 14.26
N CYS A 987 12.64 26.36 13.37
CA CYS A 987 12.16 27.75 13.52
C CYS A 987 11.31 27.89 14.78
N TYR A 988 10.41 26.93 15.01
CA TYR A 988 9.61 26.87 16.23
C TYR A 988 10.47 26.77 17.49
N ALA A 989 11.49 25.91 17.48
CA ALA A 989 12.42 25.73 18.58
C ALA A 989 13.25 26.98 18.90
N LEU A 990 13.71 27.74 17.90
CA LEU A 990 14.35 29.04 18.11
C LEU A 990 13.39 30.05 18.74
N GLY A 991 12.14 30.07 18.29
CA GLY A 991 11.09 30.88 18.91
C GLY A 991 10.89 30.53 20.39
N ASN A 992 10.84 29.23 20.74
CA ASN A 992 10.77 28.80 22.14
C ASN A 992 11.99 29.23 22.95
N ALA A 993 13.21 29.07 22.41
CA ALA A 993 14.43 29.52 23.08
C ALA A 993 14.37 31.03 23.36
N PHE A 994 13.91 31.84 22.40
CA PHE A 994 13.83 33.30 22.58
C PHE A 994 12.84 33.77 23.65
N ARG A 995 11.94 32.88 24.14
CA ARG A 995 11.07 33.19 25.28
C ARG A 995 11.79 33.19 26.62
N ASN A 996 13.02 32.68 26.69
CA ASN A 996 13.79 32.66 27.94
C ASN A 996 14.50 34.00 28.16
N PRO A 997 14.08 34.82 29.14
CA PRO A 997 14.72 36.11 29.42
C PRO A 997 16.16 35.96 29.96
N ALA A 998 16.50 34.79 30.49
CA ALA A 998 17.84 34.50 31.00
C ALA A 998 18.88 34.27 29.88
N LEU A 999 18.42 34.06 28.63
CA LEU A 999 19.31 34.06 27.47
C LEU A 999 19.65 35.51 27.09
N SER A 1000 20.93 35.83 27.08
CA SER A 1000 21.44 37.16 26.73
C SER A 1000 21.40 37.42 25.22
N LEU A 1001 20.21 37.39 24.62
CA LEU A 1001 20.00 37.51 23.16
C LEU A 1001 20.66 38.75 22.56
N GLY A 1002 20.72 39.87 23.28
CA GLY A 1002 21.36 41.10 22.80
C GLY A 1002 22.87 40.98 22.61
N SER A 1003 23.56 40.22 23.48
CA SER A 1003 25.02 40.17 23.56
C SER A 1003 25.63 38.81 23.20
N ALA A 1004 24.83 37.74 23.11
CA ALA A 1004 25.34 36.41 22.86
C ALA A 1004 25.96 36.28 21.44
N PRO A 1005 27.12 35.60 21.29
CA PRO A 1005 27.85 35.54 20.03
C PRO A 1005 27.08 34.81 18.91
N TRP A 1006 26.24 33.85 19.28
CA TRP A 1006 25.41 33.09 18.32
C TRP A 1006 24.12 33.83 17.90
N SER A 1007 23.73 34.90 18.61
CA SER A 1007 22.44 35.57 18.40
C SER A 1007 22.32 36.19 17.00
N SER A 1008 23.37 36.86 16.53
CA SER A 1008 23.41 37.47 15.19
C SER A 1008 23.12 36.45 14.09
N HIS A 1009 23.73 35.26 14.17
CA HIS A 1009 23.49 34.17 13.22
C HIS A 1009 22.06 33.62 13.31
N ALA A 1010 21.49 33.52 14.51
CA ALA A 1010 20.11 33.04 14.69
C ALA A 1010 19.08 33.97 14.05
N PHE A 1011 19.15 35.28 14.33
CA PHE A 1011 18.28 36.28 13.71
C PHE A 1011 18.44 36.33 12.19
N SER A 1012 19.69 36.35 11.69
CA SER A 1012 19.97 36.38 10.25
C SER A 1012 19.40 35.16 9.52
N SER A 1013 19.45 33.99 10.15
CA SER A 1013 18.91 32.75 9.58
C SER A 1013 17.39 32.75 9.50
N LEU A 1014 16.71 33.24 10.55
CA LEU A 1014 15.25 33.40 10.54
C LEU A 1014 14.81 34.45 9.50
N CYS A 1015 15.56 35.55 9.37
CA CYS A 1015 15.34 36.58 8.35
C CYS A 1015 15.47 36.03 6.92
N LEU A 1016 16.48 35.20 6.66
CA LEU A 1016 16.64 34.53 5.37
C LEU A 1016 15.48 33.58 5.08
N VAL A 1017 15.04 32.79 6.06
CA VAL A 1017 13.97 31.79 5.86
C VAL A 1017 12.60 32.44 5.69
N VAL A 1018 12.29 33.50 6.42
CA VAL A 1018 10.98 34.19 6.29
C VAL A 1018 10.81 34.85 4.92
N THR A 1019 11.91 35.27 4.30
CA THR A 1019 11.93 35.93 2.98
C THR A 1019 12.01 34.94 1.81
N SER A 1020 12.84 33.90 1.90
CA SER A 1020 13.19 33.04 0.75
C SER A 1020 12.55 31.65 0.72
N CYS A 1021 12.01 31.15 1.84
CA CYS A 1021 11.50 29.78 1.90
C CYS A 1021 10.18 29.65 1.13
N LYS A 1022 10.06 28.64 0.25
CA LYS A 1022 8.83 28.41 -0.53
C LYS A 1022 7.63 27.95 0.32
N ASN A 1023 7.89 27.28 1.44
CA ASN A 1023 6.82 26.72 2.28
C ASN A 1023 6.30 27.76 3.29
N PHE A 1024 5.01 28.09 3.22
CA PHE A 1024 4.43 29.16 4.03
C PHE A 1024 4.34 28.78 5.50
N LYS A 1025 4.17 27.50 5.85
CA LYS A 1025 4.21 27.08 7.27
C LYS A 1025 5.56 27.39 7.91
N VAL A 1026 6.67 27.13 7.21
CA VAL A 1026 8.02 27.45 7.70
C VAL A 1026 8.18 28.96 7.85
N ARG A 1027 7.75 29.76 6.86
CA ARG A 1027 7.77 31.24 6.94
C ARG A 1027 6.98 31.76 8.13
N ILE A 1028 5.78 31.23 8.38
CA ILE A 1028 4.92 31.57 9.53
C ILE A 1028 5.68 31.37 10.84
N LYS A 1029 6.30 30.19 11.04
CA LYS A 1029 7.05 29.93 12.28
C LYS A 1029 8.30 30.79 12.41
N SER A 1030 8.98 31.10 11.30
CA SER A 1030 10.12 32.02 11.31
C SER A 1030 9.70 33.44 11.72
N ALA A 1031 8.62 33.96 11.11
CA ALA A 1031 8.05 35.26 11.46
C ALA A 1031 7.61 35.33 12.92
N ALA A 1032 6.93 34.27 13.40
CA ALA A 1032 6.51 34.18 14.79
C ALA A 1032 7.72 34.20 15.75
N ALA A 1033 8.80 33.47 15.44
CA ALA A 1033 10.02 33.45 16.25
C ALA A 1033 10.69 34.84 16.33
N LEU A 1034 10.74 35.58 15.22
CA LEU A 1034 11.28 36.95 15.18
C LEU A 1034 10.47 37.95 16.01
N ALA A 1035 9.20 37.65 16.31
CA ALA A 1035 8.31 38.47 17.13
C ALA A 1035 8.22 38.01 18.60
N VAL A 1036 9.05 37.05 19.02
CA VAL A 1036 9.06 36.57 20.41
C VAL A 1036 9.75 37.51 21.40
N PRO A 1037 10.96 38.06 21.13
CA PRO A 1037 11.68 38.85 22.12
C PRO A 1037 10.87 40.07 22.58
N ALA A 1038 10.66 40.18 23.89
CA ALA A 1038 9.75 41.18 24.47
C ALA A 1038 10.40 42.56 24.69
N GLU A 1039 11.73 42.65 24.64
CA GLU A 1039 12.48 43.88 24.90
C GLU A 1039 13.38 44.24 23.72
N ARG A 1040 13.56 45.55 23.48
CA ARG A 1040 14.41 46.07 22.40
C ARG A 1040 15.85 45.56 22.50
N ILE A 1041 16.40 45.44 23.71
CA ILE A 1041 17.78 45.00 23.94
C ILE A 1041 18.06 43.59 23.41
N CYS A 1042 17.05 42.72 23.36
CA CYS A 1042 17.18 41.35 22.87
C CYS A 1042 17.50 41.25 21.38
N TYR A 1043 17.19 42.29 20.59
CA TYR A 1043 17.49 42.35 19.17
C TYR A 1043 18.92 42.81 18.86
N GLY A 1044 19.71 43.19 19.87
CA GLY A 1044 21.08 43.68 19.69
C GLY A 1044 21.14 45.14 19.22
N ASP A 1045 22.08 45.45 18.33
CA ASP A 1045 22.27 46.79 17.76
C ASP A 1045 21.09 47.25 16.87
N SER A 1046 21.07 48.53 16.52
CA SER A 1046 20.04 49.12 15.65
C SER A 1046 20.05 48.53 14.24
N GLU A 1047 21.21 48.14 13.70
CA GLU A 1047 21.29 47.51 12.39
C GLU A 1047 20.58 46.16 12.33
N ARG A 1048 20.78 45.29 13.33
CA ARG A 1048 20.11 44.00 13.42
C ARG A 1048 18.60 44.17 13.58
N PHE A 1049 18.16 45.10 14.42
CA PHE A 1049 16.73 45.41 14.59
C PHE A 1049 16.07 45.82 13.27
N ILE A 1050 16.70 46.73 12.53
CA ILE A 1050 16.23 47.19 11.22
C ILE A 1050 16.30 46.07 10.16
N SER A 1051 17.29 45.19 10.22
CA SER A 1051 17.38 44.02 9.33
C SER A 1051 16.19 43.06 9.52
N VAL A 1052 15.77 42.83 10.77
CA VAL A 1052 14.57 42.03 11.08
C VAL A 1052 13.32 42.71 10.52
N TRP A 1053 13.17 44.03 10.72
CA TRP A 1053 12.07 44.82 10.16
C TRP A 1053 11.98 44.67 8.64
N ARG A 1054 13.08 44.95 7.91
CA ARG A 1054 13.13 44.88 6.45
C ARG A 1054 12.78 43.49 5.94
N SER A 1055 13.28 42.44 6.61
CA SER A 1055 13.00 41.05 6.23
C SER A 1055 11.52 40.70 6.38
N LEU A 1056 10.86 41.15 7.45
CA LEU A 1056 9.43 40.95 7.66
C LEU A 1056 8.59 41.76 6.66
N ALA A 1057 8.96 43.02 6.39
CA ALA A 1057 8.31 43.88 5.41
C ALA A 1057 8.39 43.29 3.99
N THR A 1058 9.59 42.89 3.58
CA THR A 1058 9.83 42.21 2.29
C THR A 1058 9.02 40.91 2.19
N ALA A 1059 8.98 40.12 3.27
CA ALA A 1059 8.21 38.88 3.29
C ALA A 1059 6.69 39.13 3.15
N LEU A 1060 6.18 40.24 3.69
CA LEU A 1060 4.78 40.62 3.59
C LEU A 1060 4.42 41.07 2.17
N GLN A 1061 5.26 41.88 1.53
CA GLN A 1061 5.09 42.25 0.11
C GLN A 1061 5.08 41.02 -0.80
N ASN A 1062 6.02 40.09 -0.58
CA ASN A 1062 6.12 38.86 -1.37
C ASN A 1062 5.10 37.78 -0.97
N SER A 1063 4.14 38.08 -0.09
CA SER A 1063 3.15 37.09 0.35
C SER A 1063 2.04 36.86 -0.68
N ASP A 1064 1.90 37.75 -1.66
CA ASP A 1064 0.91 37.66 -2.74
C ASP A 1064 1.40 36.87 -3.96
N ASP A 1065 2.71 36.67 -4.10
CA ASP A 1065 3.32 35.89 -5.18
C ASP A 1065 3.29 34.37 -4.87
N VAL A 1066 2.09 33.79 -4.92
CA VAL A 1066 1.87 32.36 -4.65
C VAL A 1066 1.94 31.54 -5.93
N ASN A 1067 3.11 30.96 -6.20
CA ASN A 1067 3.33 30.06 -7.34
C ASN A 1067 2.81 28.62 -7.12
N ASP A 1068 2.50 28.22 -5.88
CA ASP A 1068 2.02 26.89 -5.51
C ASP A 1068 0.59 26.96 -4.91
N PHE A 1069 -0.39 26.41 -5.63
CA PHE A 1069 -1.80 26.42 -5.23
C PHE A 1069 -2.04 25.80 -3.84
N LEU A 1070 -1.23 24.81 -3.44
CA LEU A 1070 -1.38 24.15 -2.14
C LEU A 1070 -0.94 25.04 -0.97
N GLU A 1071 -0.07 26.02 -1.21
CA GLU A 1071 0.39 26.98 -0.20
C GLU A 1071 -0.60 28.15 -0.04
N TYR A 1072 -1.48 28.39 -1.02
CA TYR A 1072 -2.47 29.47 -0.96
C TYR A 1072 -3.36 29.39 0.29
N ARG A 1073 -3.66 28.16 0.78
CA ARG A 1073 -4.44 27.94 2.01
C ARG A 1073 -3.78 28.51 3.28
N PHE A 1074 -2.48 28.80 3.25
CA PHE A 1074 -1.73 29.36 4.37
C PHE A 1074 -1.38 30.85 4.19
N SER A 1075 -1.69 31.45 3.03
CA SER A 1075 -1.33 32.84 2.70
C SER A 1075 -1.89 33.85 3.71
N ALA A 1076 -3.17 33.70 4.09
CA ALA A 1076 -3.82 34.53 5.10
C ALA A 1076 -3.11 34.44 6.46
N SER A 1077 -2.83 33.22 6.93
CA SER A 1077 -2.11 32.99 8.19
C SER A 1077 -0.69 33.58 8.19
N LEU A 1078 -0.02 33.54 7.04
CA LEU A 1078 1.31 34.17 6.86
C LEU A 1078 1.22 35.69 6.98
N ARG A 1079 0.34 36.34 6.22
CA ARG A 1079 0.11 37.80 6.28
C ARG A 1079 -0.27 38.26 7.69
N HIS A 1080 -1.12 37.48 8.37
CA HIS A 1080 -1.55 37.74 9.74
C HIS A 1080 -0.36 37.74 10.71
N THR A 1081 0.48 36.71 10.63
CA THR A 1081 1.66 36.57 11.49
C THR A 1081 2.71 37.66 11.21
N LEU A 1082 2.94 37.99 9.94
CA LEU A 1082 3.87 39.05 9.53
C LEU A 1082 3.40 40.44 10.00
N SER A 1083 2.10 40.73 9.86
CA SER A 1083 1.51 41.98 10.33
C SER A 1083 1.65 42.13 11.85
N GLN A 1084 1.36 41.07 12.60
CA GLN A 1084 1.57 41.03 14.04
C GLN A 1084 3.05 41.26 14.42
N ALA A 1085 3.98 40.64 13.70
CA ALA A 1085 5.42 40.79 13.95
C ALA A 1085 5.92 42.22 13.70
N LEU A 1086 5.45 42.90 12.65
CA LEU A 1086 5.80 44.29 12.37
C LEU A 1086 5.25 45.24 13.45
N LEU A 1087 3.99 45.06 13.86
CA LEU A 1087 3.41 45.85 14.95
C LEU A 1087 4.15 45.66 16.28
N HIS A 1088 4.60 44.43 16.56
CA HIS A 1088 5.44 44.13 17.72
C HIS A 1088 6.78 44.87 17.66
N LEU A 1089 7.45 44.93 16.51
CA LEU A 1089 8.68 45.73 16.39
C LEU A 1089 8.42 47.24 16.56
N LEU A 1090 7.33 47.77 16.02
CA LEU A 1090 6.96 49.17 16.24
C LEU A 1090 6.75 49.49 17.72
N SER A 1091 6.15 48.57 18.48
CA SER A 1091 5.94 48.74 19.92
C SER A 1091 7.23 48.69 20.76
N LEU A 1092 8.34 48.20 20.19
CA LEU A 1092 9.65 48.12 20.83
C LEU A 1092 10.67 49.15 20.34
N SER A 1093 10.44 49.76 19.17
CA SER A 1093 11.36 50.72 18.54
C SER A 1093 11.81 51.86 19.48
N GLN A 1094 13.06 52.32 19.34
CA GLN A 1094 13.63 53.47 20.04
C GLN A 1094 14.03 54.57 19.05
N ALA A 1095 14.42 55.75 19.55
CA ALA A 1095 14.66 56.96 18.75
C ALA A 1095 15.67 56.73 17.60
N GLN A 1096 16.68 55.88 17.82
CA GLN A 1096 17.75 55.57 16.86
C GLN A 1096 17.24 54.81 15.62
N GLU A 1097 16.16 54.03 15.74
CA GLU A 1097 15.60 53.25 14.63
C GLU A 1097 14.54 54.00 13.82
N LEU A 1098 13.94 55.06 14.38
CA LEU A 1098 12.84 55.79 13.77
C LEU A 1098 13.16 56.39 12.39
N PRO A 1099 14.37 56.90 12.08
CA PRO A 1099 14.71 57.34 10.73
C PRO A 1099 14.55 56.23 9.69
N ALA A 1100 15.11 55.05 9.95
CA ALA A 1100 15.09 53.93 9.01
C ALA A 1100 13.68 53.31 8.89
N LEU A 1101 12.94 53.20 9.99
CA LEU A 1101 11.55 52.76 9.99
C LEU A 1101 10.65 53.74 9.23
N GLY A 1102 10.84 55.04 9.45
CA GLY A 1102 10.12 56.10 8.74
C GLY A 1102 10.34 56.06 7.23
N VAL A 1103 11.58 55.82 6.77
CA VAL A 1103 11.88 55.66 5.33
C VAL A 1103 11.15 54.46 4.73
N SER A 1104 11.16 53.31 5.41
CA SER A 1104 10.43 52.10 4.96
C SER A 1104 8.92 52.34 4.90
N LEU A 1105 8.34 52.98 5.92
CA LEU A 1105 6.90 53.28 5.98
C LEU A 1105 6.45 54.41 5.04
N ALA A 1106 7.35 55.29 4.59
CA ALA A 1106 7.04 56.34 3.62
C ALA A 1106 7.13 55.86 2.15
N GLY A 1107 7.76 54.71 1.90
CA GLY A 1107 7.89 54.12 0.57
C GLY A 1107 6.77 53.15 0.20
N GLU A 1108 6.95 52.42 -0.91
CA GLU A 1108 6.01 51.38 -1.39
C GLU A 1108 5.84 50.22 -0.39
N GLU A 1109 6.87 49.94 0.43
CA GLU A 1109 6.80 49.01 1.57
C GLU A 1109 5.70 49.42 2.56
N GLY A 1110 5.59 50.71 2.87
CA GLY A 1110 4.61 51.25 3.81
C GLY A 1110 3.16 51.09 3.34
N GLU A 1111 2.88 51.25 2.05
CA GLU A 1111 1.52 51.06 1.50
C GLU A 1111 1.05 49.62 1.64
N SER A 1112 1.91 48.65 1.27
CA SER A 1112 1.61 47.22 1.42
C SER A 1112 1.42 46.82 2.88
N ILE A 1113 2.27 47.32 3.78
CA ILE A 1113 2.13 47.09 5.23
C ILE A 1113 0.79 47.66 5.72
N ARG A 1114 0.43 48.88 5.32
CA ARG A 1114 -0.82 49.54 5.71
C ARG A 1114 -2.03 48.69 5.33
N GLU A 1115 -2.12 48.25 4.08
CA GLU A 1115 -3.24 47.45 3.57
C GLU A 1115 -3.41 46.14 4.37
N HIS A 1116 -2.31 45.42 4.57
CA HIS A 1116 -2.31 44.13 5.28
C HIS A 1116 -2.60 44.27 6.77
N VAL A 1117 -2.05 45.30 7.42
CA VAL A 1117 -2.32 45.58 8.83
C VAL A 1117 -3.78 45.96 9.05
N ILE A 1118 -4.41 46.75 8.16
CA ILE A 1118 -5.85 47.05 8.26
C ILE A 1118 -6.69 45.76 8.18
N LYS A 1119 -6.36 44.86 7.24
CA LYS A 1119 -7.03 43.54 7.16
C LYS A 1119 -6.83 42.72 8.45
N TYR A 1120 -5.61 42.70 8.98
CA TYR A 1120 -5.28 42.05 10.25
C TYR A 1120 -6.08 42.63 11.43
N MET A 1121 -6.31 43.94 11.48
CA MET A 1121 -7.11 44.56 12.53
C MET A 1121 -8.59 44.20 12.45
N ARG A 1122 -9.11 43.93 11.24
CA ARG A 1122 -10.52 43.61 11.00
C ARG A 1122 -10.89 42.15 11.25
N GLU A 1123 -10.01 41.21 10.90
CA GLU A 1123 -10.35 39.77 10.92
C GLU A 1123 -10.36 39.18 12.34
N GLY A 1124 -11.49 38.56 12.73
CA GLY A 1124 -11.56 37.64 13.87
C GLY A 1124 -10.59 36.49 13.64
N GLY A 1125 -9.70 36.22 14.61
CA GLY A 1125 -8.48 35.42 14.44
C GLY A 1125 -8.59 34.26 13.44
N GLY A 1126 -7.69 34.25 12.45
CA GLY A 1126 -7.71 33.34 11.31
C GLY A 1126 -7.89 31.87 11.70
N GLY A 1127 -9.12 31.37 11.55
CA GLY A 1127 -9.48 29.97 11.63
C GLY A 1127 -9.06 29.24 10.35
N GLY A 1128 -7.76 29.05 10.16
CA GLY A 1128 -7.24 28.09 9.18
C GLY A 1128 -7.34 26.68 9.74
N ILE A 1129 -7.87 25.74 8.96
CA ILE A 1129 -7.94 24.31 9.26
C ILE A 1129 -6.53 23.80 9.64
N MET A 1130 -6.33 23.50 10.92
CA MET A 1130 -5.11 22.86 11.43
C MET A 1130 -5.28 21.35 11.28
N GLU A 1131 -4.52 20.74 10.38
CA GLU A 1131 -4.40 19.28 10.29
C GLU A 1131 -3.78 18.71 11.57
N GLN A 1132 -4.35 17.59 12.01
CA GLN A 1132 -4.08 16.87 13.26
C GLN A 1132 -2.60 16.65 13.57
N GLY A 1133 -2.19 17.00 14.79
CA GLY A 1133 -0.89 16.63 15.39
C GLY A 1133 -0.05 17.77 15.97
N GLU A 1134 -0.53 19.02 15.91
CA GLU A 1134 0.14 20.21 16.44
C GLU A 1134 -0.65 20.81 17.61
N GLU A 1135 -0.79 20.07 18.70
CA GLU A 1135 -1.19 20.64 19.99
C GLU A 1135 0.05 21.32 20.60
N ASP A 1136 0.16 22.64 20.46
CA ASP A 1136 0.90 23.43 21.43
C ASP A 1136 0.14 24.73 21.73
N MET A 1137 -0.64 24.65 22.81
CA MET A 1137 -0.59 25.52 23.99
C MET A 1137 -0.03 26.94 23.75
N GLY A 1138 -0.91 27.92 23.97
CA GLY A 1138 -0.55 29.33 24.09
C GLY A 1138 -0.84 30.18 22.85
N LYS A 1139 -2.09 30.17 22.37
CA LYS A 1139 -2.58 31.25 21.50
C LYS A 1139 -3.31 32.28 22.35
N GLU A 1140 -2.60 33.31 22.79
CA GLU A 1140 -3.24 34.60 23.07
C GLU A 1140 -3.66 35.20 21.73
N SER A 1141 -4.81 34.77 21.19
CA SER A 1141 -5.39 35.46 20.04
C SER A 1141 -6.07 36.72 20.54
N PHE A 1142 -5.41 37.87 20.39
CA PHE A 1142 -6.01 39.15 20.74
C PHE A 1142 -7.28 39.38 19.92
N THR A 1143 -8.35 39.80 20.59
CA THR A 1143 -9.56 40.27 19.90
C THR A 1143 -9.23 41.53 19.08
N PRO A 1144 -9.98 41.84 18.02
CA PRO A 1144 -9.80 43.09 17.27
C PRO A 1144 -9.70 44.33 18.18
N GLN A 1145 -10.54 44.39 19.23
CA GLN A 1145 -10.51 45.46 20.24
C GLN A 1145 -9.20 45.51 21.02
N GLN A 1146 -8.66 44.36 21.45
CA GLN A 1146 -7.37 44.29 22.13
C GLN A 1146 -6.20 44.69 21.23
N ARG A 1147 -6.27 44.39 19.92
CA ARG A 1147 -5.26 44.80 18.94
C ARG A 1147 -5.24 46.32 18.75
N VAL A 1148 -6.42 46.93 18.63
CA VAL A 1148 -6.57 48.40 18.55
C VAL A 1148 -6.04 49.07 19.84
N GLY A 1149 -6.38 48.54 21.02
CA GLY A 1149 -5.88 49.05 22.29
C GLY A 1149 -4.34 49.02 22.39
N ARG A 1150 -3.69 47.95 21.92
CA ARG A 1150 -2.22 47.85 21.85
C ARG A 1150 -1.61 48.84 20.85
N LEU A 1151 -2.29 49.07 19.72
CA LEU A 1151 -1.86 50.06 18.73
C LEU A 1151 -1.89 51.48 19.34
N GLN A 1152 -2.96 51.82 20.07
CA GLN A 1152 -3.08 53.10 20.78
C GLN A 1152 -1.99 53.28 21.84
N GLN A 1153 -1.68 52.24 22.63
CA GLN A 1153 -0.57 52.28 23.59
C GLN A 1153 0.78 52.51 22.91
N THR A 1154 1.01 51.86 21.77
CA THR A 1154 2.22 52.03 20.97
C THR A 1154 2.34 53.46 20.45
N LEU A 1155 1.25 54.04 19.96
CA LEU A 1155 1.19 55.43 19.50
C LEU A 1155 1.50 56.42 20.63
N MET A 1156 0.88 56.26 21.81
CA MET A 1156 1.14 57.14 22.96
C MET A 1156 2.62 57.08 23.37
N ARG A 1157 3.18 55.87 23.50
CA ARG A 1157 4.60 55.67 23.81
C ARG A 1157 5.52 56.39 22.82
N LEU A 1158 5.22 56.28 21.51
CA LEU A 1158 6.04 56.92 20.48
C LEU A 1158 5.90 58.45 20.48
N LYS A 1159 4.72 59.00 20.76
CA LYS A 1159 4.53 60.45 20.93
C LYS A 1159 5.36 61.01 22.09
N ASP A 1160 5.42 60.28 23.21
CA ASP A 1160 6.16 60.69 24.41
C ASP A 1160 7.68 60.41 24.32
N LEU A 1161 8.13 59.69 23.30
CA LEU A 1161 9.54 59.34 23.13
C LEU A 1161 10.41 60.57 22.83
N LYS A 1162 11.39 60.86 23.68
CA LYS A 1162 12.35 61.97 23.47
C LYS A 1162 13.44 61.58 22.47
N THR A 1163 13.79 62.50 21.57
CA THR A 1163 14.88 62.39 20.60
C THR A 1163 16.05 63.25 21.09
N GLU A 1164 17.20 62.64 21.37
CA GLU A 1164 18.37 63.32 21.95
C GLU A 1164 19.65 62.80 21.27
N GLY A 1165 20.66 63.67 21.11
CA GLY A 1165 21.99 63.33 20.57
C GLY A 1165 22.24 63.70 19.10
N GLU A 1166 23.35 63.22 18.53
CA GLU A 1166 23.68 63.40 17.10
C GLU A 1166 22.61 62.75 16.21
N GLY A 1167 22.10 63.50 15.22
CA GLY A 1167 21.02 63.04 14.34
C GLY A 1167 19.59 63.33 14.87
N GLN A 1168 19.42 64.13 15.93
CA GLN A 1168 18.11 64.48 16.49
C GLN A 1168 17.08 64.94 15.44
N SER A 1169 17.48 65.77 14.48
CA SER A 1169 16.59 66.24 13.40
C SER A 1169 16.05 65.11 12.52
N GLU A 1170 16.89 64.11 12.21
CA GLU A 1170 16.48 62.93 11.43
C GLU A 1170 15.57 62.01 12.26
N GLN A 1171 15.85 61.86 13.55
CA GLN A 1171 15.04 61.09 14.48
C GLN A 1171 13.65 61.71 14.67
N GLU A 1172 13.54 63.03 14.82
CA GLU A 1172 12.26 63.74 14.89
C GLU A 1172 11.45 63.60 13.60
N ARG A 1173 12.13 63.69 12.45
CA ARG A 1173 11.48 63.48 11.14
C ARG A 1173 10.98 62.05 10.97
N GLY A 1174 11.80 61.06 11.30
CA GLY A 1174 11.41 59.65 11.27
C GLY A 1174 10.26 59.36 12.24
N LYS A 1175 10.32 59.92 13.46
CA LYS A 1175 9.27 59.84 14.46
C LYS A 1175 7.95 60.40 13.93
N ALA A 1176 7.96 61.57 13.31
CA ALA A 1176 6.76 62.18 12.74
C ALA A 1176 6.09 61.27 11.70
N VAL A 1177 6.89 60.64 10.82
CA VAL A 1177 6.39 59.70 9.80
C VAL A 1177 5.76 58.45 10.44
N VAL A 1178 6.45 57.83 11.41
CA VAL A 1178 5.95 56.62 12.08
C VAL A 1178 4.67 56.92 12.88
N VAL A 1179 4.62 58.06 13.59
CA VAL A 1179 3.43 58.52 14.34
C VAL A 1179 2.27 58.76 13.39
N GLN A 1180 2.48 59.47 12.28
CA GLN A 1180 1.44 59.70 11.27
C GLN A 1180 0.92 58.38 10.68
N PHE A 1181 1.79 57.43 10.40
CA PHE A 1181 1.40 56.10 9.90
C PHE A 1181 0.49 55.35 10.88
N LEU A 1182 0.79 55.39 12.18
CA LEU A 1182 -0.02 54.77 13.22
C LEU A 1182 -1.36 55.49 13.45
N GLU A 1183 -1.38 56.82 13.37
CA GLU A 1183 -2.61 57.63 13.41
C GLU A 1183 -3.53 57.31 12.24
N ASP A 1184 -2.98 57.22 11.03
CA ASP A 1184 -3.72 56.82 9.84
C ASP A 1184 -4.30 55.41 9.97
N LEU A 1185 -3.55 54.47 10.54
CA LEU A 1185 -4.03 53.11 10.80
C LEU A 1185 -5.18 53.09 11.80
N LEU A 1186 -5.09 53.86 12.89
CA LEU A 1186 -6.16 53.97 13.88
C LEU A 1186 -7.41 54.61 13.28
N LYS A 1187 -7.24 55.70 12.52
CA LYS A 1187 -8.32 56.39 11.83
C LYS A 1187 -9.01 55.46 10.83
N ALA A 1188 -8.26 54.68 10.06
CA ALA A 1188 -8.82 53.67 9.18
C ALA A 1188 -9.60 52.58 9.95
N CYS A 1189 -9.18 52.24 11.18
CA CYS A 1189 -9.95 51.32 12.05
C CYS A 1189 -11.21 51.94 12.65
N GLU A 1190 -11.27 53.27 12.82
CA GLU A 1190 -12.40 54.02 13.41
C GLU A 1190 -13.42 54.50 12.36
N GLU A 1191 -13.01 54.77 11.12
CA GLU A 1191 -13.87 55.16 10.00
C GLU A 1191 -14.66 53.97 9.40
N MET A 1192 -14.64 52.82 10.07
CA MET A 1192 -15.24 51.55 9.65
C MET A 1192 -16.00 50.90 10.81
#